data_AF-A0A1G7U4Q7-F1
#
_entry.id   AF-A0A1G7U4Q7-F1
#
_cell.length_a   1.000
_cell.length_b   1.000
_cell.length_c   1.000
_cell.angle_alpha   90.00
_cell.angle_beta   90.00
_cell.angle_gamma   90.00
#
_symmetry.space_group_name_H-M   'P 1'
#
loop_
_entity.id
_entity.type
_entity.pdbx_description
1 polymer ?
#
loop_
_entity_poly.entity_id
_entity_poly.type
_entity_poly.pdbx_seq_one_letter_code
_entity_poly.pdbx_strand_id
1 'polypeptide(L)'
;MIVSKGAQYCRKFMAVLIIGLIIMQLVPARPVMAAVDQKAAYYNEIGKKLEDMANKYNIPPVLLKAVAWMESGWKQYELDSTGLPITDKPLIGRDGIGIGIMQVSSYDPKDTVTIEKLKNDIDYNIEIGCQMLNQKWRAYPKIGDGDRNVLENWYLAVWGYNSWATRNNPNVLTGKSAYQDSVFSLMGQKYNSAITFAPGATKFPKELLPPVNPPYLSSRWSTPDSIHLGDLKMDSDRLLKTGGGTGAESACGDYWYNYAPWSSYYALGFYVTGYKSPSVADKDIFEDKILDAYGKLLTEADKLVLEKKDTSYATAAKYYWTVAQGPKLDAAILKRAQTGHLNALTKLLAEADKLALAGASTSCATAAQNYEIILQGSDLDANLKAEARAGLLNAYTKLLVEADKLAAEGTDPSKESAAKYYSTVMQGLALDASLTERAKIGYEKIKGSTPTPNPTPTPTPTPTPTPTPTPQPGDELSIERLYGNRAEDTAIKISQTGWANGSAPVVLLARVDRFQDALAAAPLAKKLKAPLLLTSPYQLDNGVLQEIKRLSPNAKVYAIGGEGALTKPVTNALVQEGLSYERIFGDSAADTAAEIAKKIGPSTQVILASSTSFPDALSASAPAAALGIPILLTEQGKLPASTKQILKDFGVTKTIIVGGKFAISSAFDAKGGPLESYGPLRLAGDTKYDTMLQIVKHFGQDTSSLVVATGENFPDGLSGGAFAALTGSPMLLIPKGDLNSDTSAFLKSLSGKTKRVYILGGTGVIPSNNEKTMGSLLTSQ
;
A
#
# COMPACT_ATOMS: atom_id res chain seq x y z
N MET A 1 -39.09 68.01 9.27
CA MET A 1 -38.51 67.43 10.51
C MET A 1 -38.25 65.91 10.43
N ILE A 2 -38.10 65.31 9.23
CA ILE A 2 -37.88 63.86 9.06
C ILE A 2 -36.50 63.54 8.44
N VAL A 3 -35.82 64.51 7.83
CA VAL A 3 -34.52 64.29 7.16
C VAL A 3 -33.31 64.36 8.12
N SER A 4 -33.44 64.98 9.32
CA SER A 4 -32.28 65.13 10.23
C SER A 4 -32.06 63.97 11.21
N LYS A 5 -33.02 63.05 11.38
CA LYS A 5 -32.88 61.91 12.31
C LYS A 5 -32.08 60.76 11.68
N GLY A 6 -32.24 60.46 10.39
CA GLY A 6 -31.54 59.35 9.73
C GLY A 6 -30.01 59.49 9.66
N ALA A 7 -29.51 60.71 9.44
CA ALA A 7 -28.08 60.99 9.37
C ALA A 7 -27.35 60.82 10.72
N GLN A 8 -28.06 61.01 11.84
CA GLN A 8 -27.48 60.87 13.18
C GLN A 8 -27.38 59.40 13.62
N TYR A 9 -28.31 58.54 13.16
CA TYR A 9 -28.25 57.09 13.39
C TYR A 9 -27.14 56.43 12.57
N CYS A 10 -26.94 56.81 11.29
CA CYS A 10 -25.84 56.27 10.48
C CYS A 10 -24.45 56.62 11.03
N ARG A 11 -24.26 57.83 11.59
CA ARG A 11 -22.96 58.22 12.20
C ARG A 11 -22.68 57.47 13.51
N LYS A 12 -23.69 57.22 14.34
CA LYS A 12 -23.54 56.41 15.56
C LYS A 12 -23.28 54.93 15.23
N PHE A 13 -23.92 54.40 14.20
CA PHE A 13 -23.73 53.01 13.77
C PHE A 13 -22.32 52.79 13.20
N MET A 14 -21.84 53.72 12.36
CA MET A 14 -20.46 53.72 11.84
C MET A 14 -19.40 53.85 12.95
N ALA A 15 -19.62 54.70 13.96
CA ALA A 15 -18.68 54.87 15.06
C ALA A 15 -18.56 53.60 15.93
N VAL A 16 -19.67 52.89 16.18
CA VAL A 16 -19.67 51.61 16.91
C VAL A 16 -18.97 50.50 16.10
N LEU A 17 -19.13 50.51 14.77
CA LEU A 17 -18.49 49.53 13.88
C LEU A 17 -16.97 49.74 13.77
N ILE A 18 -16.52 51.00 13.77
CA ILE A 18 -15.08 51.34 13.75
C ILE A 18 -14.41 51.01 15.10
N ILE A 19 -15.07 51.28 16.23
CA ILE A 19 -14.57 50.89 17.56
C ILE A 19 -14.52 49.36 17.70
N GLY A 20 -15.53 48.64 17.18
CA GLY A 20 -15.53 47.17 17.14
C GLY A 20 -14.40 46.57 16.29
N LEU A 21 -14.08 47.19 15.15
CA LEU A 21 -12.96 46.78 14.29
C LEU A 21 -11.59 47.04 14.92
N ILE A 22 -11.43 48.13 15.68
CA ILE A 22 -10.19 48.44 16.41
C ILE A 22 -9.99 47.47 17.59
N ILE A 23 -11.06 47.06 18.28
CA ILE A 23 -11.00 46.06 19.37
C ILE A 23 -10.73 44.64 18.83
N MET A 24 -11.24 44.30 17.63
CA MET A 24 -10.92 43.02 16.97
C MET A 24 -9.46 42.91 16.50
N GLN A 25 -8.77 44.03 16.25
CA GLN A 25 -7.33 44.04 15.95
C GLN A 25 -6.43 43.91 17.19
N LEU A 26 -7.00 43.95 18.40
CA LEU A 26 -6.28 43.83 19.67
C LEU A 26 -6.34 42.42 20.29
N VAL A 27 -6.98 41.45 19.63
CA VAL A 27 -6.94 40.04 20.06
C VAL A 27 -5.70 39.38 19.47
N PRO A 28 -4.69 39.00 20.29
CA PRO A 28 -3.48 38.40 19.76
C PRO A 28 -3.77 37.02 19.16
N ALA A 29 -3.37 36.78 17.91
CA ALA A 29 -3.39 35.48 17.22
C ALA A 29 -2.44 34.41 17.83
N ARG A 30 -2.05 34.56 19.10
CA ARG A 30 -1.01 33.76 19.78
C ARG A 30 -1.41 32.31 20.16
N PRO A 31 -2.66 31.94 20.51
CA PRO A 31 -2.92 30.59 21.01
C PRO A 31 -2.88 29.51 19.91
N VAL A 32 -3.27 29.83 18.68
CA VAL A 32 -3.30 28.86 17.57
C VAL A 32 -1.89 28.53 17.07
N MET A 33 -0.99 29.52 16.98
CA MET A 33 0.41 29.26 16.60
C MET A 33 1.15 28.44 17.67
N ALA A 34 0.91 28.73 18.95
CA ALA A 34 1.54 27.98 20.05
C ALA A 34 1.14 26.49 20.06
N ALA A 35 -0.13 26.16 19.77
CA ALA A 35 -0.60 24.78 19.69
C ALA A 35 -0.02 24.03 18.46
N VAL A 36 0.11 24.70 17.31
CA VAL A 36 0.74 24.13 16.11
C VAL A 36 2.23 23.85 16.33
N ASP A 37 2.95 24.77 17.00
CA ASP A 37 4.36 24.60 17.34
C ASP A 37 4.58 23.46 18.34
N GLN A 38 3.69 23.31 19.33
CA GLN A 38 3.75 22.20 20.30
C GLN A 38 3.51 20.83 19.65
N LYS A 39 2.53 20.73 18.74
CA LYS A 39 2.29 19.48 18.00
C LYS A 39 3.48 19.10 17.12
N ALA A 40 4.10 20.07 16.45
CA ALA A 40 5.30 19.83 15.65
C ALA A 40 6.49 19.38 16.53
N ALA A 41 6.66 19.99 17.70
CA ALA A 41 7.68 19.60 18.67
C ALA A 41 7.49 18.15 19.16
N TYR A 42 6.26 17.75 19.49
CA TYR A 42 5.91 16.38 19.92
C TYR A 42 6.32 15.32 18.90
N TYR A 43 5.92 15.48 17.63
CA TYR A 43 6.27 14.51 16.59
C TYR A 43 7.76 14.53 16.25
N ASN A 44 8.43 15.67 16.34
CA ASN A 44 9.88 15.74 16.17
C ASN A 44 10.62 14.98 17.28
N GLU A 45 10.19 15.12 18.52
CA GLU A 45 10.74 14.40 19.66
C GLU A 45 10.57 12.89 19.51
N ILE A 46 9.35 12.42 19.22
CA ILE A 46 9.08 10.99 19.01
C ILE A 46 9.85 10.45 17.81
N GLY A 47 9.91 11.21 16.71
CA GLY A 47 10.68 10.82 15.54
C GLY A 47 12.16 10.63 15.87
N LYS A 48 12.73 11.47 16.73
CA LYS A 48 14.10 11.33 17.22
C LYS A 48 14.26 10.10 18.11
N LYS A 49 13.35 9.87 19.07
CA LYS A 49 13.35 8.68 19.93
C LYS A 49 13.32 7.38 19.12
N LEU A 50 12.46 7.31 18.10
CA LEU A 50 12.40 6.19 17.16
C LEU A 50 13.70 6.03 16.38
N GLU A 51 14.30 7.12 15.88
CA GLU A 51 15.58 7.07 15.17
C GLU A 51 16.73 6.55 16.06
N ASP A 52 16.85 7.11 17.26
CA ASP A 52 17.88 6.75 18.22
C ASP A 52 17.74 5.27 18.63
N MET A 53 16.51 4.82 18.89
CA MET A 53 16.25 3.42 19.24
C MET A 53 16.44 2.47 18.05
N ALA A 54 16.04 2.86 16.85
CA ALA A 54 16.25 2.03 15.65
C ALA A 54 17.74 1.79 15.40
N ASN A 55 18.54 2.85 15.43
CA ASN A 55 20.00 2.74 15.30
C ASN A 55 20.62 1.96 16.47
N LYS A 56 20.15 2.17 17.71
CA LYS A 56 20.55 1.38 18.90
C LYS A 56 20.39 -0.12 18.66
N TYR A 57 19.34 -0.51 17.95
CA TYR A 57 18.93 -1.89 17.70
C TYR A 57 19.27 -2.42 16.31
N ASN A 58 20.05 -1.70 15.51
CA ASN A 58 20.44 -2.09 14.15
C ASN A 58 19.24 -2.40 13.23
N ILE A 59 18.21 -1.57 13.32
CA ILE A 59 17.02 -1.57 12.48
C ILE A 59 17.06 -0.27 11.66
N PRO A 60 16.84 -0.28 10.33
CA PRO A 60 16.71 0.97 9.57
C PRO A 60 15.68 1.91 10.23
N PRO A 61 16.05 3.13 10.62
CA PRO A 61 15.12 4.08 11.24
C PRO A 61 13.82 4.28 10.45
N VAL A 62 13.89 4.37 9.12
CA VAL A 62 12.71 4.48 8.23
C VAL A 62 11.74 3.31 8.39
N LEU A 63 12.26 2.09 8.61
CA LEU A 63 11.47 0.88 8.84
C LEU A 63 10.78 0.91 10.20
N LEU A 64 11.51 1.18 11.29
CA LEU A 64 10.92 1.21 12.63
C LEU A 64 9.83 2.29 12.73
N LYS A 65 10.13 3.46 12.17
CA LYS A 65 9.20 4.57 12.11
C LYS A 65 7.95 4.25 11.30
N ALA A 66 8.07 3.51 10.20
CA ALA A 66 6.92 3.02 9.43
C ALA A 66 6.08 2.03 10.24
N VAL A 67 6.72 1.08 10.94
CA VAL A 67 6.01 0.15 11.85
C VAL A 67 5.25 0.93 12.93
N ALA A 68 5.91 1.84 13.67
CA ALA A 68 5.27 2.66 14.69
C ALA A 68 4.09 3.49 14.15
N TRP A 69 4.18 3.96 12.90
CA TRP A 69 3.08 4.68 12.26
C TRP A 69 1.91 3.75 11.94
N MET A 70 2.17 2.56 11.40
CA MET A 70 1.14 1.57 11.13
C MET A 70 0.42 1.12 12.41
N GLU A 71 1.18 0.96 13.51
CA GLU A 71 0.65 0.51 14.80
C GLU A 71 -0.22 1.56 15.48
N SER A 72 0.27 2.80 15.56
CA SER A 72 -0.35 3.82 16.41
C SER A 72 -0.45 5.20 15.79
N GLY A 73 0.14 5.43 14.61
CA GLY A 73 0.34 6.79 14.10
C GLY A 73 1.29 7.61 14.97
N TRP A 74 2.29 6.94 15.59
CA TRP A 74 3.25 7.52 16.55
C TRP A 74 2.65 8.02 17.86
N LYS A 75 1.64 7.32 18.37
CA LYS A 75 0.93 7.73 19.60
C LYS A 75 1.25 6.77 20.73
N GLN A 76 1.89 7.27 21.78
CA GLN A 76 2.00 6.56 23.05
C GLN A 76 0.72 6.70 23.89
N TYR A 77 0.04 7.86 23.77
CA TYR A 77 -1.14 8.23 24.54
C TYR A 77 -2.30 8.57 23.61
N GLU A 78 -3.52 8.60 24.15
CA GLU A 78 -4.64 9.26 23.49
C GLU A 78 -4.33 10.74 23.27
N LEU A 79 -4.96 11.35 22.26
CA LEU A 79 -4.78 12.76 21.95
C LEU A 79 -6.04 13.53 22.36
N ASP A 80 -5.87 14.75 22.86
CA ASP A 80 -6.97 15.67 23.10
C ASP A 80 -7.51 16.28 21.79
N SER A 81 -8.52 17.15 21.90
CA SER A 81 -9.12 17.84 20.76
C SER A 81 -8.16 18.78 20.00
N THR A 82 -7.01 19.12 20.60
CA THR A 82 -5.95 19.93 19.98
C THR A 82 -4.86 19.08 19.32
N GLY A 83 -4.89 17.75 19.54
CA GLY A 83 -3.91 16.80 19.02
C GLY A 83 -2.67 16.65 19.91
N LEU A 84 -2.73 17.10 21.17
CA LEU A 84 -1.68 16.91 22.17
C LEU A 84 -1.94 15.63 22.99
N PRO A 85 -0.88 14.95 23.46
CA PRO A 85 -1.03 13.72 24.24
C PRO A 85 -1.68 13.98 25.60
N ILE A 86 -2.65 13.14 25.96
CA ILE A 86 -3.24 13.08 27.28
C ILE A 86 -2.43 12.05 28.09
N THR A 87 -1.39 12.50 28.80
CA THR A 87 -0.34 11.62 29.37
C THR A 87 -0.82 10.65 30.45
N ASP A 88 -2.03 10.82 31.00
CA ASP A 88 -2.68 9.88 31.92
C ASP A 88 -3.60 8.87 31.21
N LYS A 89 -3.69 8.93 29.88
CA LYS A 89 -4.46 8.01 29.02
C LYS A 89 -3.55 7.31 28.01
N PRO A 90 -2.85 6.23 28.41
CA PRO A 90 -2.02 5.46 27.48
C PRO A 90 -2.87 4.87 26.36
N LEU A 91 -2.30 4.81 25.15
CA LEU A 91 -2.99 4.23 24.01
C LEU A 91 -3.08 2.71 24.17
N ILE A 92 -4.30 2.19 24.21
CA ILE A 92 -4.58 0.76 24.19
C ILE A 92 -5.21 0.39 22.85
N GLY A 93 -4.72 -0.69 22.24
CA GLY A 93 -5.19 -1.22 20.97
C GLY A 93 -6.65 -1.64 21.01
N ARG A 94 -7.29 -1.70 19.84
CA ARG A 94 -8.73 -2.05 19.74
C ARG A 94 -9.06 -3.45 20.26
N ASP A 95 -8.07 -4.34 20.27
CA ASP A 95 -8.17 -5.69 20.81
C ASP A 95 -8.04 -5.73 22.35
N GLY A 96 -7.75 -4.59 22.98
CA GLY A 96 -7.57 -4.47 24.42
C GLY A 96 -6.22 -4.95 24.95
N ILE A 97 -5.29 -5.35 24.06
CA ILE A 97 -4.01 -5.94 24.46
C ILE A 97 -2.78 -5.20 23.90
N GLY A 98 -2.88 -4.50 22.77
CA GLY A 98 -1.76 -3.69 22.27
C GLY A 98 -1.53 -2.46 23.15
N ILE A 99 -0.31 -2.24 23.65
CA ILE A 99 0.01 -1.06 24.48
C ILE A 99 0.94 -0.10 23.74
N GLY A 100 0.58 1.18 23.72
CA GLY A 100 1.45 2.30 23.37
C GLY A 100 1.85 2.38 21.89
N ILE A 101 2.94 3.11 21.63
CA ILE A 101 3.36 3.51 20.28
C ILE A 101 3.69 2.33 19.36
N MET A 102 4.23 1.24 19.90
CA MET A 102 4.55 0.02 19.16
C MET A 102 3.46 -1.06 19.24
N GLN A 103 2.33 -0.78 19.93
CA GLN A 103 1.23 -1.72 20.18
C GLN A 103 1.72 -3.08 20.71
N VAL A 104 2.59 -3.04 21.72
CA VAL A 104 3.18 -4.24 22.33
C VAL A 104 2.08 -5.07 22.98
N SER A 105 1.96 -6.34 22.58
CA SER A 105 0.91 -7.28 23.05
C SER A 105 1.46 -8.59 23.64
N SER A 106 2.79 -8.70 23.78
CA SER A 106 3.47 -9.89 24.31
C SER A 106 4.09 -9.59 25.67
N TYR A 107 3.33 -9.76 26.74
CA TYR A 107 3.76 -9.57 28.14
C TYR A 107 2.94 -10.50 29.06
N ASP A 108 3.43 -10.76 30.28
CA ASP A 108 2.65 -11.47 31.29
C ASP A 108 1.54 -10.54 31.82
N PRO A 109 0.24 -10.88 31.68
CA PRO A 109 -0.85 -10.05 32.17
C PRO A 109 -0.84 -9.83 33.69
N LYS A 110 -0.06 -10.61 34.45
CA LYS A 110 0.12 -10.46 35.91
C LYS A 110 1.28 -9.53 36.29
N ASP A 111 2.18 -9.23 35.35
CA ASP A 111 3.32 -8.34 35.58
C ASP A 111 2.87 -6.88 35.44
N THR A 112 2.21 -6.39 36.49
CA THR A 112 1.72 -5.01 36.57
C THR A 112 2.84 -3.98 36.44
N VAL A 113 4.07 -4.29 36.85
CA VAL A 113 5.21 -3.37 36.75
C VAL A 113 5.60 -3.17 35.28
N THR A 114 5.72 -4.25 34.52
CA THR A 114 6.01 -4.18 33.08
C THR A 114 4.88 -3.51 32.30
N ILE A 115 3.62 -3.84 32.63
CA ILE A 115 2.46 -3.21 31.99
C ILE A 115 2.44 -1.70 32.23
N GLU A 116 2.70 -1.24 33.46
CA GLU A 116 2.76 0.19 33.77
C GLU A 116 3.94 0.89 33.08
N LYS A 117 5.08 0.22 32.90
CA LYS A 117 6.16 0.75 32.06
C LYS A 117 5.74 0.86 30.59
N LEU A 118 5.14 -0.18 30.02
CA LEU A 118 4.69 -0.15 28.61
C LEU A 118 3.70 0.98 28.33
N LYS A 119 2.85 1.32 29.32
CA LYS A 119 1.87 2.41 29.25
C LYS A 119 2.51 3.80 29.36
N ASN A 120 3.44 3.96 30.30
CA ASN A 120 3.87 5.30 30.73
C ASN A 120 5.29 5.69 30.31
N ASP A 121 6.08 4.74 29.82
CA ASP A 121 7.45 4.96 29.33
C ASP A 121 7.52 4.67 27.83
N ILE A 122 7.53 5.75 27.03
CA ILE A 122 7.61 5.66 25.58
C ILE A 122 8.92 5.02 25.11
N ASP A 123 10.03 5.27 25.79
CA ASP A 123 11.33 4.73 25.38
C ASP A 123 11.37 3.23 25.64
N TYR A 124 10.83 2.78 26.76
CA TYR A 124 10.63 1.35 27.04
C TYR A 124 9.68 0.69 26.02
N ASN A 125 8.57 1.33 25.66
CA ASN A 125 7.64 0.79 24.66
C ASN A 125 8.30 0.62 23.29
N ILE A 126 9.02 1.65 22.81
CA ILE A 126 9.77 1.60 21.55
C ILE A 126 10.83 0.51 21.62
N GLU A 127 11.57 0.43 22.73
CA GLU A 127 12.59 -0.57 22.95
C GLU A 127 12.04 -2.00 22.83
N ILE A 128 10.92 -2.33 23.48
CA ILE A 128 10.29 -3.64 23.34
C ILE A 128 9.85 -3.92 21.90
N GLY A 129 9.30 -2.94 21.19
CA GLY A 129 8.99 -3.07 19.76
C GLY A 129 10.22 -3.40 18.90
N CYS A 130 11.35 -2.73 19.13
CA CYS A 130 12.62 -3.05 18.47
C CYS A 130 13.07 -4.48 18.77
N GLN A 131 12.98 -4.92 20.03
CA GLN A 131 13.37 -6.27 20.44
C GLN A 131 12.49 -7.33 19.77
N MET A 132 11.18 -7.09 19.67
CA MET A 132 10.24 -7.94 18.96
C MET A 132 10.61 -8.04 17.47
N LEU A 133 10.84 -6.93 16.76
CA LEU A 133 11.28 -6.96 15.36
C LEU A 133 12.57 -7.75 15.16
N ASN A 134 13.58 -7.54 16.01
CA ASN A 134 14.82 -8.31 15.96
C ASN A 134 14.62 -9.80 16.30
N GLN A 135 13.68 -10.12 17.19
CA GLN A 135 13.27 -11.51 17.42
C GLN A 135 12.67 -12.12 16.15
N LYS A 136 11.78 -11.42 15.45
CA LYS A 136 11.19 -11.87 14.19
C LYS A 136 12.26 -12.05 13.10
N TRP A 137 13.18 -11.11 12.96
CA TRP A 137 14.33 -11.22 12.04
C TRP A 137 15.16 -12.50 12.28
N ARG A 138 15.37 -12.87 13.54
CA ARG A 138 16.11 -14.09 13.92
C ARG A 138 15.27 -15.36 13.80
N ALA A 139 13.96 -15.29 13.99
CA ALA A 139 13.11 -16.48 14.01
C ALA A 139 12.75 -16.98 12.61
N TYR A 140 12.85 -16.11 11.59
CA TYR A 140 12.37 -16.41 10.24
C TYR A 140 13.50 -16.47 9.21
N PRO A 141 13.29 -17.12 8.06
CA PRO A 141 14.31 -17.16 7.03
C PRO A 141 14.63 -15.77 6.52
N LYS A 142 15.85 -15.62 6.00
CA LYS A 142 16.31 -14.35 5.45
C LYS A 142 16.03 -14.30 3.96
N ILE A 143 15.78 -13.10 3.49
CA ILE A 143 15.82 -12.78 2.08
C ILE A 143 17.25 -12.32 1.77
N GLY A 144 17.80 -12.80 0.65
CA GLY A 144 19.12 -12.45 0.18
C GLY A 144 20.27 -12.84 1.12
N ASP A 145 21.23 -11.93 1.20
CA ASP A 145 22.44 -12.04 2.03
C ASP A 145 22.22 -11.62 3.50
N GLY A 146 21.02 -11.14 3.83
CA GLY A 146 20.69 -10.65 5.17
C GLY A 146 21.37 -9.33 5.53
N ASP A 147 21.79 -8.52 4.56
CA ASP A 147 22.12 -7.10 4.78
C ASP A 147 20.93 -6.41 5.44
N ARG A 148 21.14 -5.89 6.66
CA ARG A 148 20.11 -5.25 7.48
C ARG A 148 19.77 -3.85 6.99
N ASN A 149 20.62 -3.23 6.19
CA ASN A 149 20.29 -1.94 5.59
C ASN A 149 19.50 -2.11 4.28
N VAL A 150 19.35 -3.31 3.75
CA VAL A 150 18.43 -3.57 2.63
C VAL A 150 17.02 -3.76 3.17
N LEU A 151 16.08 -2.87 2.81
CA LEU A 151 14.72 -2.86 3.35
C LEU A 151 13.97 -4.15 3.02
N GLU A 152 14.10 -4.65 1.79
CA GLU A 152 13.50 -5.90 1.32
C GLU A 152 13.85 -7.10 2.20
N ASN A 153 15.04 -7.11 2.80
CA ASN A 153 15.48 -8.21 3.66
C ASN A 153 14.63 -8.33 4.95
N TRP A 154 13.93 -7.25 5.36
CA TRP A 154 13.08 -7.21 6.56
C TRP A 154 11.65 -7.67 6.33
N TYR A 155 11.23 -7.94 5.10
CA TYR A 155 9.81 -8.15 4.75
C TYR A 155 9.14 -9.25 5.61
N LEU A 156 9.79 -10.41 5.77
CA LEU A 156 9.27 -11.51 6.60
C LEU A 156 9.27 -11.20 8.10
N ALA A 157 10.22 -10.40 8.58
CA ALA A 157 10.26 -9.97 9.98
C ALA A 157 9.10 -9.02 10.30
N VAL A 158 8.81 -8.09 9.39
CA VAL A 158 7.66 -7.16 9.50
C VAL A 158 6.34 -7.91 9.44
N TRP A 159 6.22 -8.88 8.54
CA TRP A 159 5.02 -9.72 8.50
C TRP A 159 4.84 -10.50 9.81
N GLY A 160 5.90 -11.14 10.32
CA GLY A 160 5.85 -11.84 11.59
C GLY A 160 5.60 -10.93 12.81
N TYR A 161 5.85 -9.63 12.70
CA TYR A 161 5.48 -8.63 13.73
C TYR A 161 3.97 -8.55 13.88
N ASN A 162 3.23 -8.49 12.76
CA ASN A 162 1.76 -8.54 12.73
C ASN A 162 1.20 -9.99 12.81
N SER A 163 2.00 -10.99 13.17
CA SER A 163 1.64 -12.42 13.23
C SER A 163 1.40 -13.13 11.87
N TRP A 164 1.64 -14.45 11.89
CA TRP A 164 1.43 -15.37 10.76
C TRP A 164 -0.01 -15.84 10.58
N ALA A 165 -1.01 -15.10 11.07
CA ALA A 165 -2.40 -15.45 10.80
C ALA A 165 -2.64 -15.51 9.28
N THR A 166 -3.38 -16.50 8.78
CA THR A 166 -3.66 -16.68 7.35
C THR A 166 -4.21 -15.42 6.69
N ARG A 167 -5.04 -14.65 7.41
CA ARG A 167 -5.58 -13.35 6.96
C ARG A 167 -4.51 -12.27 6.68
N ASN A 168 -3.31 -12.42 7.23
CA ASN A 168 -2.20 -11.50 7.04
C ASN A 168 -1.26 -11.95 5.92
N ASN A 169 -1.49 -13.13 5.33
CA ASN A 169 -0.70 -13.60 4.21
C ASN A 169 -1.05 -12.83 2.93
N PRO A 170 -0.07 -12.23 2.23
CA PRO A 170 -0.30 -11.48 1.00
C PRO A 170 -0.82 -12.34 -0.16
N ASN A 171 -0.64 -13.67 -0.07
CA ASN A 171 -1.18 -14.66 -1.00
C ASN A 171 -2.67 -14.95 -0.76
N VAL A 172 -3.25 -14.47 0.34
CA VAL A 172 -4.68 -14.65 0.66
C VAL A 172 -5.47 -13.39 0.27
N LEU A 173 -6.52 -13.57 -0.53
CA LEU A 173 -7.42 -12.49 -0.93
C LEU A 173 -8.33 -12.10 0.25
N THR A 174 -8.03 -10.98 0.90
CA THR A 174 -8.82 -10.45 2.03
C THR A 174 -9.52 -9.13 1.74
N GLY A 175 -9.32 -8.56 0.53
CA GLY A 175 -9.81 -7.22 0.18
C GLY A 175 -9.08 -6.08 0.89
N LYS A 176 -7.97 -6.36 1.60
CA LYS A 176 -7.10 -5.38 2.27
C LYS A 176 -5.64 -5.66 1.87
N SER A 177 -4.83 -4.62 1.79
CA SER A 177 -3.37 -4.78 1.68
C SER A 177 -2.84 -5.55 2.90
N ALA A 178 -1.86 -6.43 2.69
CA ALA A 178 -1.20 -7.07 3.82
C ALA A 178 -0.47 -6.00 4.66
N TYR A 179 -0.28 -6.28 5.95
CA TYR A 179 0.31 -5.33 6.88
C TYR A 179 1.71 -4.90 6.45
N GLN A 180 2.56 -5.86 6.12
CA GLN A 180 3.92 -5.60 5.67
C GLN A 180 3.94 -4.85 4.35
N ASP A 181 3.00 -5.10 3.43
CA ASP A 181 2.87 -4.29 2.21
C ASP A 181 2.52 -2.84 2.55
N SER A 182 1.69 -2.65 3.59
CA SER A 182 1.28 -1.32 4.05
C SER A 182 2.41 -0.60 4.79
N VAL A 183 3.22 -1.32 5.57
CA VAL A 183 4.44 -0.82 6.23
C VAL A 183 5.52 -0.47 5.19
N PHE A 184 5.72 -1.30 4.16
CA PHE A 184 6.65 -1.01 3.07
C PHE A 184 6.16 0.15 2.21
N SER A 185 4.85 0.23 1.98
CA SER A 185 4.22 1.39 1.34
C SER A 185 4.40 2.66 2.19
N LEU A 186 4.65 2.54 3.50
CA LEU A 186 4.91 3.62 4.44
C LEU A 186 6.37 4.14 4.38
N MET A 187 7.34 3.35 3.91
CA MET A 187 8.76 3.72 3.88
C MET A 187 9.06 4.64 2.69
N GLY A 188 9.68 5.80 2.93
CA GLY A 188 9.85 6.86 1.92
C GLY A 188 8.99 8.12 2.16
N GLN A 189 8.41 8.26 3.38
CA GLN A 189 7.72 9.48 3.85
C GLN A 189 8.65 10.39 4.66
N LYS A 190 8.46 11.70 4.54
CA LYS A 190 8.92 12.64 5.58
C LYS A 190 7.82 12.81 6.63
N TYR A 191 8.20 12.70 7.91
CA TYR A 191 7.28 12.73 9.05
C TYR A 191 6.69 14.12 9.31
N ASN A 192 5.40 14.16 9.65
CA ASN A 192 4.59 15.34 10.04
C ASN A 192 4.27 16.39 8.94
N SER A 193 4.16 15.96 7.70
CA SER A 193 3.40 16.69 6.67
C SER A 193 2.39 15.75 6.03
N ALA A 194 1.19 16.27 5.70
CA ALA A 194 0.23 15.57 4.87
C ALA A 194 0.94 14.88 3.69
N ILE A 195 0.92 13.54 3.71
CA ILE A 195 1.27 12.58 2.66
C ILE A 195 2.17 13.17 1.56
N THR A 196 3.48 12.96 1.73
CA THR A 196 4.47 13.11 0.65
C THR A 196 5.37 11.88 0.66
N PHE A 197 5.22 11.03 -0.36
CA PHE A 197 5.98 9.80 -0.62
C PHE A 197 6.59 9.84 -2.03
N ALA A 198 7.81 9.33 -2.21
CA ALA A 198 8.26 8.63 -3.44
C ALA A 198 9.74 8.22 -3.32
N PRO A 199 10.25 7.27 -4.14
CA PRO A 199 9.72 5.98 -4.58
C PRO A 199 10.53 4.83 -3.92
N GLY A 200 10.11 3.57 -4.01
CA GLY A 200 11.12 2.51 -3.93
C GLY A 200 10.70 1.11 -3.52
N ALA A 201 10.60 0.83 -2.22
CA ALA A 201 10.61 -0.54 -1.72
C ALA A 201 9.58 -1.41 -2.45
N THR A 202 10.09 -2.36 -3.23
CA THR A 202 9.24 -3.15 -4.14
C THR A 202 8.35 -4.00 -3.24
N LYS A 203 7.03 -3.93 -3.43
CA LYS A 203 6.15 -4.99 -2.89
C LYS A 203 6.69 -6.30 -3.43
N PHE A 204 7.04 -7.24 -2.56
CA PHE A 204 7.50 -8.53 -3.05
C PHE A 204 6.41 -9.12 -3.96
N PRO A 205 6.76 -9.54 -5.19
CA PRO A 205 5.84 -10.29 -6.04
C PRO A 205 5.29 -11.48 -5.25
N LYS A 206 3.99 -11.75 -5.35
CA LYS A 206 3.33 -12.85 -4.61
C LYS A 206 3.99 -14.19 -4.89
N GLU A 207 4.48 -14.34 -6.12
CA GLU A 207 5.18 -15.51 -6.63
C GLU A 207 6.53 -15.74 -5.93
N LEU A 208 7.12 -14.69 -5.35
CA LEU A 208 8.35 -14.73 -4.56
C LEU A 208 8.08 -14.82 -3.05
N LEU A 209 6.82 -14.85 -2.62
CA LEU A 209 6.46 -14.87 -1.20
C LEU A 209 6.11 -16.27 -0.72
N PRO A 210 6.39 -16.59 0.56
CA PRO A 210 6.07 -17.89 1.11
C PRO A 210 4.57 -18.14 1.01
N PRO A 211 4.17 -19.25 0.37
CA PRO A 211 2.78 -19.48 0.12
C PRO A 211 2.08 -20.07 1.37
N VAL A 212 2.86 -20.59 2.33
CA VAL A 212 2.44 -21.13 3.64
C VAL A 212 2.76 -20.21 4.84
N ASN A 213 2.00 -20.39 5.93
CA ASN A 213 2.19 -19.68 7.20
C ASN A 213 2.50 -20.63 8.39
N PRO A 214 3.53 -20.35 9.21
CA PRO A 214 4.69 -19.51 8.86
C PRO A 214 5.49 -20.15 7.70
N PRO A 215 6.42 -19.40 7.08
CA PRO A 215 7.32 -19.95 6.08
C PRO A 215 8.17 -21.09 6.64
N TYR A 216 8.54 -22.07 5.79
CA TYR A 216 9.45 -23.13 6.23
C TYR A 216 10.81 -22.55 6.60
N LEU A 217 11.39 -23.00 7.71
CA LEU A 217 12.69 -22.52 8.18
C LEU A 217 13.83 -22.81 7.19
N SER A 218 13.68 -23.84 6.36
CA SER A 218 14.63 -24.24 5.31
C SER A 218 14.49 -23.47 4.00
N SER A 219 13.40 -22.71 3.81
CA SER A 219 13.15 -21.93 2.60
C SER A 219 14.14 -20.78 2.43
N ARG A 220 14.27 -20.32 1.18
CA ARG A 220 15.22 -19.29 0.73
C ARG A 220 14.56 -18.40 -0.30
N TRP A 221 14.92 -17.12 -0.29
CA TRP A 221 14.43 -16.14 -1.26
C TRP A 221 15.54 -15.19 -1.65
N SER A 222 15.78 -15.04 -2.95
CA SER A 222 16.67 -14.02 -3.46
C SER A 222 16.11 -12.63 -3.16
N THR A 223 17.01 -11.67 -2.93
CA THR A 223 16.60 -10.26 -2.96
C THR A 223 16.15 -9.93 -4.39
N PRO A 224 15.04 -9.17 -4.56
CA PRO A 224 14.61 -8.72 -5.89
C PRO A 224 15.72 -7.94 -6.61
N ASP A 225 15.67 -7.94 -7.94
CA ASP A 225 16.68 -7.25 -8.77
C ASP A 225 16.80 -5.75 -8.45
N SER A 226 15.70 -5.14 -7.99
CA SER A 226 15.70 -3.76 -7.47
C SER A 226 15.59 -3.77 -5.94
N ILE A 227 16.62 -3.22 -5.29
CA ILE A 227 16.73 -3.16 -3.82
C ILE A 227 16.73 -1.72 -3.33
N HIS A 228 16.30 -1.52 -2.09
CA HIS A 228 16.27 -0.21 -1.44
C HIS A 228 17.09 -0.23 -0.16
N LEU A 229 18.01 0.72 -0.07
CA LEU A 229 18.75 0.95 1.16
C LEU A 229 17.89 1.77 2.12
N GLY A 230 17.94 1.37 3.38
CA GLY A 230 17.47 2.15 4.51
C GLY A 230 18.46 3.23 4.92
N ASP A 231 18.14 3.87 6.03
CA ASP A 231 18.87 4.97 6.66
C ASP A 231 19.61 4.52 7.93
N LEU A 232 20.00 3.24 8.00
CA LEU A 232 20.70 2.70 9.15
C LEU A 232 22.07 3.37 9.32
N LYS A 233 22.26 4.07 10.44
CA LYS A 233 23.56 4.59 10.86
C LYS A 233 24.20 3.57 11.78
N MET A 234 25.16 2.82 11.24
CA MET A 234 25.88 1.83 12.02
C MET A 234 26.94 2.47 12.90
N ASP A 235 26.94 2.07 14.16
CA ASP A 235 28.09 2.20 15.05
C ASP A 235 28.94 0.94 14.88
N SER A 236 30.05 1.05 14.14
CA SER A 236 30.94 -0.08 13.83
C SER A 236 31.56 -0.69 15.08
N ASP A 237 31.96 0.15 16.04
CA ASP A 237 32.53 -0.30 17.30
C ASP A 237 31.50 -1.08 18.10
N ARG A 238 30.27 -0.57 18.16
CA ARG A 238 29.17 -1.27 18.81
C ARG A 238 28.77 -2.52 18.05
N LEU A 239 28.82 -2.54 16.72
CA LEU A 239 28.55 -3.74 15.96
C LEU A 239 29.57 -4.86 16.27
N LEU A 240 30.83 -4.48 16.41
CA LEU A 240 31.93 -5.37 16.77
C LEU A 240 31.93 -5.73 18.26
N LYS A 241 31.51 -4.82 19.15
CA LYS A 241 31.42 -5.01 20.62
C LYS A 241 30.17 -5.75 21.09
N THR A 242 29.03 -5.55 20.42
CA THR A 242 27.75 -6.21 20.74
C THR A 242 27.73 -7.68 20.34
N GLY A 243 28.81 -8.19 19.74
CA GLY A 243 29.12 -9.61 19.64
C GLY A 243 29.48 -10.26 20.99
N GLY A 244 28.56 -10.19 21.97
CA GLY A 244 28.56 -11.09 23.12
C GLY A 244 28.37 -10.40 24.48
N GLY A 245 27.20 -10.61 25.09
CA GLY A 245 26.91 -10.29 26.49
C GLY A 245 25.59 -10.92 26.95
N THR A 246 25.33 -11.00 28.26
CA THR A 246 24.15 -11.70 28.84
C THR A 246 23.03 -10.77 29.33
N GLY A 247 23.12 -9.45 29.10
CA GLY A 247 22.18 -8.45 29.61
C GLY A 247 21.11 -7.98 28.60
N ALA A 248 20.21 -7.09 29.03
CA ALA A 248 19.22 -6.45 28.12
C ALA A 248 19.88 -5.66 26.96
N GLU A 249 21.13 -5.23 27.15
CA GLU A 249 21.98 -4.62 26.12
C GLU A 249 22.32 -5.58 24.94
N SER A 250 22.17 -6.89 25.15
CA SER A 250 22.38 -7.95 24.16
C SER A 250 21.28 -8.08 23.11
N ALA A 251 20.19 -7.34 23.29
CA ALA A 251 19.11 -7.28 22.31
C ALA A 251 19.50 -6.51 21.03
N CYS A 252 20.71 -5.92 21.01
CA CYS A 252 21.37 -5.35 19.83
C CYS A 252 21.94 -6.40 18.87
N GLY A 253 21.98 -7.67 19.26
CA GLY A 253 22.24 -8.77 18.34
C GLY A 253 23.16 -9.87 18.82
N ASP A 254 23.04 -10.43 20.04
CA ASP A 254 23.84 -11.63 20.34
C ASP A 254 23.39 -12.56 21.48
N TYR A 255 22.13 -13.01 21.51
CA TYR A 255 21.78 -14.08 22.45
C TYR A 255 22.38 -15.46 22.07
N TRP A 256 23.03 -15.62 20.92
CA TRP A 256 23.30 -16.98 20.39
C TRP A 256 24.72 -17.28 19.91
N TYR A 257 25.69 -16.35 19.86
CA TYR A 257 27.05 -16.70 19.44
C TYR A 257 27.67 -17.82 20.29
N ASN A 258 27.32 -17.90 21.58
CA ASN A 258 27.89 -18.90 22.50
C ASN A 258 27.03 -20.15 22.74
N TYR A 259 25.80 -20.24 22.23
CA TYR A 259 24.86 -21.32 22.65
C TYR A 259 24.13 -22.07 21.53
N ALA A 260 24.24 -21.65 20.26
CA ALA A 260 23.60 -22.37 19.16
C ALA A 260 24.56 -22.61 17.97
N PRO A 261 24.62 -23.83 17.41
CA PRO A 261 25.40 -24.15 16.20
C PRO A 261 25.11 -23.24 15.00
N TRP A 262 23.91 -22.66 14.98
CA TRP A 262 23.36 -21.86 13.88
C TRP A 262 23.63 -20.35 14.01
N SER A 263 24.39 -19.92 15.02
CA SER A 263 24.61 -18.49 15.32
C SER A 263 25.27 -17.72 14.18
N SER A 264 26.20 -18.37 13.48
CA SER A 264 26.90 -17.82 12.30
C SER A 264 25.93 -17.47 11.17
N TYR A 265 24.87 -18.25 10.99
CA TYR A 265 23.83 -17.96 9.99
C TYR A 265 23.20 -16.61 10.28
N TYR A 266 22.87 -16.31 11.54
CA TYR A 266 22.22 -15.06 11.92
C TYR A 266 23.20 -13.87 11.94
N ALA A 267 24.40 -14.08 12.49
CA ALA A 267 25.45 -13.07 12.61
C ALA A 267 25.94 -12.56 11.25
N LEU A 268 26.02 -13.43 10.24
CA LEU A 268 26.53 -13.09 8.90
C LEU A 268 25.87 -11.83 8.30
N GLY A 269 24.56 -11.65 8.49
CA GLY A 269 23.87 -10.47 7.97
C GLY A 269 24.38 -9.14 8.55
N PHE A 270 24.77 -9.13 9.83
CA PHE A 270 25.39 -7.96 10.45
C PHE A 270 26.76 -7.67 9.85
N TYR A 271 27.59 -8.70 9.67
CA TYR A 271 28.91 -8.52 9.07
C TYR A 271 28.80 -8.03 7.62
N VAL A 272 27.86 -8.58 6.85
CA VAL A 272 27.56 -8.12 5.49
C VAL A 272 27.10 -6.66 5.49
N THR A 273 26.26 -6.25 6.45
CA THR A 273 25.82 -4.85 6.56
C THR A 273 27.00 -3.91 6.81
N GLY A 274 27.90 -4.26 7.74
CA GLY A 274 29.12 -3.48 8.01
C GLY A 274 30.08 -3.45 6.81
N TYR A 275 30.26 -4.60 6.15
CA TYR A 275 31.05 -4.73 4.94
C TYR A 275 30.52 -3.86 3.79
N LYS A 276 29.20 -3.80 3.58
CA LYS A 276 28.58 -3.00 2.52
C LYS A 276 28.37 -1.52 2.88
N SER A 277 28.44 -1.16 4.15
CA SER A 277 28.19 0.21 4.62
C SER A 277 29.24 1.20 4.09
N PRO A 278 28.86 2.31 3.43
CA PRO A 278 29.82 3.31 2.97
C PRO A 278 30.49 4.08 4.13
N SER A 279 29.91 4.05 5.33
CA SER A 279 30.44 4.75 6.52
C SER A 279 31.57 3.99 7.22
N VAL A 280 31.81 2.73 6.84
CA VAL A 280 32.88 1.91 7.40
C VAL A 280 34.07 1.97 6.45
N ALA A 281 35.17 2.60 6.89
CA ALA A 281 36.37 2.77 6.07
C ALA A 281 37.26 1.52 6.04
N ASP A 282 37.42 0.84 7.18
CA ASP A 282 38.18 -0.40 7.31
C ASP A 282 37.25 -1.60 7.16
N LYS A 283 37.46 -2.37 6.08
CA LYS A 283 36.65 -3.55 5.74
C LYS A 283 37.26 -4.85 6.24
N ASP A 284 38.54 -4.87 6.61
CA ASP A 284 39.31 -6.09 6.84
C ASP A 284 38.69 -6.90 7.99
N ILE A 285 38.32 -6.22 9.08
CA ILE A 285 37.66 -6.86 10.22
C ILE A 285 36.33 -7.52 9.81
N PHE A 286 35.58 -6.90 8.90
CA PHE A 286 34.32 -7.47 8.42
C PHE A 286 34.54 -8.63 7.45
N GLU A 287 35.56 -8.54 6.59
CA GLU A 287 35.97 -9.64 5.72
C GLU A 287 36.36 -10.87 6.53
N ASP A 288 37.20 -10.72 7.54
CA ASP A 288 37.62 -11.80 8.44
C ASP A 288 36.42 -12.47 9.13
N LYS A 289 35.49 -11.67 9.64
CA LYS A 289 34.26 -12.17 10.30
C LYS A 289 33.32 -12.87 9.33
N ILE A 290 33.22 -12.39 8.09
CA ILE A 290 32.42 -13.03 7.03
C ILE A 290 33.05 -14.38 6.67
N LEU A 291 34.37 -14.43 6.46
CA LEU A 291 35.09 -15.65 6.10
C LEU A 291 35.02 -16.71 7.21
N ASP A 292 35.14 -16.32 8.49
CA ASP A 292 34.93 -17.21 9.63
C ASP A 292 33.49 -17.77 9.68
N ALA A 293 32.49 -16.90 9.49
CA ALA A 293 31.09 -17.32 9.43
C ALA A 293 30.82 -18.27 8.25
N TYR A 294 31.42 -18.02 7.08
CA TYR A 294 31.36 -18.92 5.93
C TYR A 294 31.97 -20.29 6.26
N GLY A 295 33.15 -20.33 6.86
CA GLY A 295 33.81 -21.59 7.24
C GLY A 295 32.94 -22.44 8.18
N LYS A 296 32.34 -21.81 9.20
CA LYS A 296 31.43 -22.48 10.15
C LYS A 296 30.16 -23.01 9.48
N LEU A 297 29.52 -22.20 8.64
CA LEU A 297 28.32 -22.60 7.91
C LEU A 297 28.57 -23.74 6.94
N LEU A 298 29.67 -23.70 6.19
CA LEU A 298 30.04 -24.78 5.27
C LEU A 298 30.35 -26.08 6.01
N THR A 299 31.03 -26.00 7.15
CA THR A 299 31.35 -27.18 7.97
C THR A 299 30.08 -27.85 8.52
N GLU A 300 29.13 -27.05 9.03
CA GLU A 300 27.85 -27.59 9.50
C GLU A 300 27.01 -28.15 8.34
N ALA A 301 27.01 -27.48 7.18
CA ALA A 301 26.33 -27.97 5.99
C ALA A 301 26.88 -29.33 5.52
N ASP A 302 28.21 -29.52 5.52
CA ASP A 302 28.86 -30.79 5.21
C ASP A 302 28.41 -31.90 6.18
N LYS A 303 28.34 -31.60 7.47
CA LYS A 303 27.85 -32.55 8.49
C LYS A 303 26.40 -32.95 8.26
N LEU A 304 25.51 -31.97 8.01
CA LEU A 304 24.09 -32.20 7.75
C LEU A 304 23.86 -33.08 6.50
N VAL A 305 24.69 -32.93 5.46
CA VAL A 305 24.62 -33.78 4.26
C VAL A 305 24.94 -35.25 4.57
N LEU A 306 25.67 -35.56 5.65
CA LEU A 306 25.97 -36.94 6.04
C LEU A 306 24.84 -37.61 6.82
N GLU A 307 23.87 -36.86 7.34
CA GLU A 307 22.80 -37.39 8.20
C GLU A 307 21.74 -38.22 7.46
N LYS A 308 21.70 -38.11 6.13
CA LYS A 308 20.76 -38.84 5.25
C LYS A 308 19.29 -38.63 5.58
N LYS A 309 18.92 -37.39 5.90
CA LYS A 309 17.54 -36.95 6.15
C LYS A 309 17.21 -35.78 5.25
N ASP A 310 15.98 -35.74 4.77
CA ASP A 310 15.45 -34.64 3.96
C ASP A 310 15.55 -33.27 4.67
N THR A 311 15.17 -33.21 5.95
CA THR A 311 15.30 -31.99 6.77
C THR A 311 16.75 -31.51 6.89
N SER A 312 17.71 -32.44 7.00
CA SER A 312 19.14 -32.13 7.06
C SER A 312 19.65 -31.65 5.69
N TYR A 313 19.25 -32.29 4.58
CA TYR A 313 19.59 -31.84 3.23
C TYR A 313 19.03 -30.45 2.92
N ALA A 314 17.77 -30.18 3.29
CA ALA A 314 17.14 -28.88 3.11
C ALA A 314 17.88 -27.77 3.89
N THR A 315 18.29 -28.06 5.13
CA THR A 315 19.06 -27.14 5.97
C THR A 315 20.48 -26.93 5.45
N ALA A 316 21.16 -28.00 5.00
CA ALA A 316 22.48 -27.89 4.38
C ALA A 316 22.45 -27.03 3.12
N ALA A 317 21.48 -27.26 2.23
CA ALA A 317 21.25 -26.45 1.04
C ALA A 317 21.06 -24.96 1.40
N LYS A 318 20.37 -24.67 2.51
CA LYS A 318 20.18 -23.30 3.01
C LYS A 318 21.52 -22.66 3.40
N TYR A 319 22.37 -23.37 4.13
CA TYR A 319 23.68 -22.83 4.54
C TYR A 319 24.62 -22.61 3.35
N TYR A 320 24.70 -23.57 2.43
CA TYR A 320 25.45 -23.39 1.19
C TYR A 320 24.97 -22.20 0.36
N TRP A 321 23.66 -22.09 0.16
CA TRP A 321 23.09 -20.96 -0.58
C TRP A 321 23.38 -19.62 0.10
N THR A 322 23.26 -19.55 1.43
CA THR A 322 23.52 -18.32 2.19
C THR A 322 24.96 -17.84 1.99
N VAL A 323 25.93 -18.75 2.01
CA VAL A 323 27.34 -18.44 1.71
C VAL A 323 27.48 -17.95 0.26
N ALA A 324 26.81 -18.61 -0.69
CA ALA A 324 26.90 -18.25 -2.11
C ALA A 324 26.27 -16.89 -2.46
N GLN A 325 25.33 -16.38 -1.65
CA GLN A 325 24.68 -15.08 -1.87
C GLN A 325 25.47 -13.89 -1.32
N GLY A 326 26.36 -14.10 -0.34
CA GLY A 326 27.08 -13.00 0.29
C GLY A 326 28.28 -12.50 -0.53
N PRO A 327 29.08 -11.57 0.03
CA PRO A 327 30.26 -11.02 -0.62
C PRO A 327 31.24 -12.09 -1.14
N LYS A 328 31.69 -11.93 -2.38
CA LYS A 328 32.58 -12.88 -3.08
C LYS A 328 34.05 -12.66 -2.69
N LEU A 329 34.35 -12.87 -1.41
CA LEU A 329 35.68 -12.61 -0.83
C LEU A 329 36.71 -13.69 -1.19
N ASP A 330 36.28 -14.94 -1.36
CA ASP A 330 37.15 -16.07 -1.70
C ASP A 330 36.48 -16.99 -2.74
N ALA A 331 37.19 -17.22 -3.86
CA ALA A 331 36.66 -18.00 -4.97
C ALA A 331 36.54 -19.51 -4.66
N ALA A 332 37.40 -20.07 -3.81
CA ALA A 332 37.35 -21.47 -3.40
C ALA A 332 36.17 -21.72 -2.44
N ILE A 333 35.91 -20.80 -1.52
CA ILE A 333 34.73 -20.82 -0.65
C ILE A 333 33.45 -20.74 -1.48
N LEU A 334 33.36 -19.79 -2.43
CA LEU A 334 32.21 -19.66 -3.32
C LEU A 334 31.97 -20.95 -4.12
N LYS A 335 33.03 -21.53 -4.69
CA LYS A 335 32.95 -22.80 -5.44
C LYS A 335 32.51 -23.97 -4.56
N ARG A 336 33.04 -24.08 -3.34
CA ARG A 336 32.61 -25.09 -2.35
C ARG A 336 31.13 -24.92 -2.00
N ALA A 337 30.68 -23.68 -1.79
CA ALA A 337 29.29 -23.38 -1.50
C ALA A 337 28.36 -23.78 -2.66
N GLN A 338 28.68 -23.39 -3.90
CA GLN A 338 27.87 -23.75 -5.07
C GLN A 338 27.82 -25.26 -5.32
N THR A 339 28.96 -25.95 -5.18
CA THR A 339 29.04 -27.41 -5.35
C THR A 339 28.26 -28.15 -4.26
N GLY A 340 28.43 -27.73 -3.00
CA GLY A 340 27.71 -28.29 -1.86
C GLY A 340 26.20 -28.04 -1.95
N HIS A 341 25.79 -26.86 -2.42
CA HIS A 341 24.39 -26.52 -2.64
C HIS A 341 23.75 -27.49 -3.65
N LEU A 342 24.36 -27.65 -4.82
CA LEU A 342 23.86 -28.57 -5.85
C LEU A 342 23.75 -30.01 -5.32
N ASN A 343 24.79 -30.51 -4.64
CA ASN A 343 24.79 -31.85 -4.05
C ASN A 343 23.65 -32.03 -3.03
N ALA A 344 23.48 -31.08 -2.10
CA ALA A 344 22.41 -31.13 -1.11
C ALA A 344 21.01 -31.12 -1.77
N LEU A 345 20.80 -30.31 -2.82
CA LEU A 345 19.55 -30.30 -3.57
C LEU A 345 19.28 -31.60 -4.31
N THR A 346 20.30 -32.20 -4.95
CA THR A 346 20.17 -33.50 -5.62
C THR A 346 19.77 -34.59 -4.63
N LYS A 347 20.34 -34.59 -3.43
CA LYS A 347 19.96 -35.54 -2.37
C LYS A 347 18.55 -35.29 -1.84
N LEU A 348 18.16 -34.03 -1.69
CA LEU A 348 16.80 -33.65 -1.30
C LEU A 348 15.76 -34.09 -2.35
N LEU A 349 16.10 -33.97 -3.64
CA LEU A 349 15.25 -34.43 -4.74
C LEU A 349 15.00 -35.94 -4.65
N ALA A 350 16.05 -36.73 -4.43
CA ALA A 350 15.93 -38.18 -4.28
C ALA A 350 15.03 -38.59 -3.10
N GLU A 351 15.09 -37.90 -1.96
CA GLU A 351 14.17 -38.15 -0.84
C GLU A 351 12.75 -37.67 -1.13
N ALA A 352 12.58 -36.55 -1.84
CA ALA A 352 11.27 -36.08 -2.29
C ALA A 352 10.59 -37.09 -3.21
N ASP A 353 11.31 -37.64 -4.18
CA ASP A 353 10.81 -38.67 -5.11
C ASP A 353 10.41 -39.94 -4.36
N LYS A 354 11.25 -40.38 -3.41
CA LYS A 354 10.94 -41.53 -2.56
C LYS A 354 9.66 -41.32 -1.74
N LEU A 355 9.48 -40.13 -1.16
CA LEU A 355 8.26 -39.76 -0.42
C LEU A 355 7.03 -39.70 -1.34
N ALA A 356 7.17 -39.15 -2.55
CA ALA A 356 6.10 -39.10 -3.54
C ALA A 356 5.71 -40.50 -4.07
N LEU A 357 6.67 -41.42 -4.15
CA LEU A 357 6.45 -42.82 -4.55
C LEU A 357 5.77 -43.65 -3.46
N ALA A 358 6.06 -43.39 -2.17
CA ALA A 358 5.40 -44.07 -1.05
C ALA A 358 3.86 -43.89 -1.07
N GLY A 359 3.37 -42.83 -1.71
CA GLY A 359 1.95 -42.64 -2.05
C GLY A 359 1.04 -42.25 -0.90
N ALA A 360 1.50 -42.33 0.36
CA ALA A 360 0.77 -41.80 1.51
C ALA A 360 0.65 -40.28 1.41
N SER A 361 -0.52 -39.73 1.74
CA SER A 361 -0.83 -38.31 1.58
C SER A 361 0.03 -37.40 2.47
N THR A 362 0.41 -37.87 3.65
CA THR A 362 1.40 -37.20 4.50
C THR A 362 2.78 -37.17 3.85
N SER A 363 3.22 -38.27 3.22
CA SER A 363 4.47 -38.32 2.46
C SER A 363 4.42 -37.43 1.22
N CYS A 364 3.28 -37.37 0.51
CA CYS A 364 3.10 -36.46 -0.63
C CYS A 364 3.14 -34.98 -0.20
N ALA A 365 2.60 -34.65 0.97
CA ALA A 365 2.71 -33.30 1.53
C ALA A 365 4.16 -32.94 1.85
N THR A 366 4.94 -33.86 2.45
CA THR A 366 6.37 -33.64 2.70
C THR A 366 7.17 -33.57 1.40
N ALA A 367 6.85 -34.42 0.41
CA ALA A 367 7.48 -34.38 -0.91
C ALA A 367 7.25 -33.03 -1.59
N ALA A 368 6.01 -32.52 -1.56
CA ALA A 368 5.68 -31.20 -2.10
C ALA A 368 6.55 -30.09 -1.48
N GLN A 369 6.72 -30.09 -0.15
CA GLN A 369 7.59 -29.13 0.55
C GLN A 369 9.05 -29.23 0.07
N ASN A 370 9.56 -30.45 -0.08
CA ASN A 370 10.93 -30.67 -0.53
C ASN A 370 11.15 -30.18 -1.96
N TYR A 371 10.19 -30.42 -2.88
CA TYR A 371 10.25 -29.88 -4.24
C TYR A 371 10.19 -28.35 -4.27
N GLU A 372 9.35 -27.72 -3.44
CA GLU A 372 9.29 -26.25 -3.33
C GLU A 372 10.63 -25.66 -2.87
N ILE A 373 11.29 -26.27 -1.88
CA ILE A 373 12.62 -25.87 -1.39
C ILE A 373 13.66 -25.97 -2.52
N ILE A 374 13.57 -26.99 -3.37
CA ILE A 374 14.46 -27.16 -4.53
C ILE A 374 14.23 -26.07 -5.58
N LEU A 375 12.97 -25.80 -5.91
CA LEU A 375 12.59 -24.77 -6.90
C LEU A 375 13.04 -23.36 -6.49
N GLN A 376 13.06 -23.08 -5.18
CA GLN A 376 13.58 -21.81 -4.62
C GLN A 376 15.11 -21.62 -4.76
N GLY A 377 15.89 -22.67 -5.04
CA GLY A 377 17.36 -22.62 -5.06
C GLY A 377 18.04 -23.10 -6.35
N SER A 378 17.28 -23.49 -7.37
CA SER A 378 17.78 -24.29 -8.51
C SER A 378 18.20 -23.49 -9.74
N ASP A 379 18.51 -22.19 -9.60
CA ASP A 379 19.06 -21.40 -10.72
C ASP A 379 20.47 -21.87 -11.16
N LEU A 380 21.05 -22.82 -10.44
CA LEU A 380 22.32 -23.48 -10.75
C LEU A 380 22.19 -24.68 -11.70
N ASP A 381 21.02 -25.33 -11.79
CA ASP A 381 20.83 -26.52 -12.61
C ASP A 381 19.40 -26.63 -13.17
N ALA A 382 19.27 -26.48 -14.49
CA ALA A 382 17.99 -26.47 -15.18
C ALA A 382 17.27 -27.84 -15.16
N ASN A 383 18.02 -28.94 -15.13
CA ASN A 383 17.45 -30.30 -15.12
C ASN A 383 16.83 -30.58 -13.75
N LEU A 384 17.57 -30.29 -12.68
CA LEU A 384 17.08 -30.43 -11.31
C LEU A 384 15.83 -29.57 -11.06
N LYS A 385 15.78 -28.36 -11.63
CA LYS A 385 14.58 -27.49 -11.61
C LYS A 385 13.40 -28.13 -12.35
N ALA A 386 13.63 -28.72 -13.51
CA ALA A 386 12.59 -29.38 -14.30
C ALA A 386 12.03 -30.63 -13.60
N GLU A 387 12.90 -31.47 -13.03
CA GLU A 387 12.52 -32.67 -12.28
C GLU A 387 11.70 -32.30 -11.03
N ALA A 388 12.15 -31.34 -10.23
CA ALA A 388 11.41 -30.88 -9.06
C ALA A 388 10.04 -30.28 -9.43
N ARG A 389 9.94 -29.57 -10.56
CA ARG A 389 8.67 -29.03 -11.06
C ARG A 389 7.68 -30.15 -11.41
N ALA A 390 8.14 -31.19 -12.11
CA ALA A 390 7.32 -32.33 -12.48
C ALA A 390 6.88 -33.13 -11.23
N GLY A 391 7.81 -33.36 -10.29
CA GLY A 391 7.53 -34.01 -9.01
C GLY A 391 6.47 -33.27 -8.19
N LEU A 392 6.58 -31.93 -8.09
CA LEU A 392 5.62 -31.10 -7.37
C LEU A 392 4.20 -31.19 -7.95
N LEU A 393 4.07 -31.12 -9.28
CA LEU A 393 2.78 -31.24 -9.96
C LEU A 393 2.10 -32.60 -9.68
N ASN A 394 2.89 -33.67 -9.69
CA ASN A 394 2.42 -35.02 -9.36
C ASN A 394 1.99 -35.12 -7.88
N ALA A 395 2.80 -34.57 -6.95
CA ALA A 395 2.47 -34.56 -5.53
C ALA A 395 1.18 -33.78 -5.25
N TYR A 396 1.00 -32.59 -5.83
CA TYR A 396 -0.26 -31.84 -5.72
C TYR A 396 -1.45 -32.61 -6.27
N THR A 397 -1.29 -33.27 -7.42
CA THR A 397 -2.37 -34.09 -8.00
C THR A 397 -2.81 -35.20 -7.05
N LYS A 398 -1.85 -35.94 -6.45
CA LYS A 398 -2.15 -36.99 -5.47
C LYS A 398 -2.82 -36.43 -4.20
N LEU A 399 -2.34 -35.29 -3.70
CA LEU A 399 -2.95 -34.63 -2.55
C LEU A 399 -4.40 -34.22 -2.80
N LEU A 400 -4.72 -33.68 -3.98
CA LEU A 400 -6.09 -33.31 -4.35
C LEU A 400 -7.00 -34.53 -4.49
N VAL A 401 -6.48 -35.65 -5.02
CA VAL A 401 -7.24 -36.91 -5.09
C VAL A 401 -7.60 -37.41 -3.70
N GLU A 402 -6.66 -37.43 -2.76
CA GLU A 402 -6.98 -37.83 -1.38
C GLU A 402 -7.89 -36.81 -0.69
N ALA A 403 -7.68 -35.51 -0.92
CA ALA A 403 -8.54 -34.46 -0.36
C ALA A 403 -10.00 -34.63 -0.81
N ASP A 404 -10.23 -34.90 -2.09
CA ASP A 404 -11.56 -35.16 -2.64
C ASP A 404 -12.20 -36.40 -1.99
N LYS A 405 -11.43 -37.47 -1.81
CA LYS A 405 -11.87 -38.70 -1.14
C LYS A 405 -12.27 -38.45 0.32
N LEU A 406 -11.40 -37.79 1.09
CA LEU A 406 -11.65 -37.46 2.49
C LEU A 406 -12.82 -36.47 2.65
N ALA A 407 -12.98 -35.52 1.73
CA ALA A 407 -14.12 -34.61 1.72
C ALA A 407 -15.44 -35.37 1.49
N ALA A 408 -15.42 -36.43 0.67
CA ALA A 408 -16.58 -37.29 0.42
C ALA A 408 -16.93 -38.21 1.60
N GLU A 409 -15.96 -38.62 2.43
CA GLU A 409 -16.22 -39.37 3.67
C GLU A 409 -17.04 -38.57 4.68
N GLY A 410 -16.88 -37.24 4.70
CA GLY A 410 -17.80 -36.31 5.36
C GLY A 410 -17.73 -36.25 6.89
N THR A 411 -16.91 -37.07 7.54
CA THR A 411 -16.64 -37.01 8.98
C THR A 411 -15.80 -35.78 9.34
N ASP A 412 -15.93 -35.23 10.55
CA ASP A 412 -15.15 -34.06 10.96
C ASP A 412 -13.62 -34.26 10.82
N PRO A 413 -13.04 -35.41 11.23
CA PRO A 413 -11.61 -35.67 11.02
C PRO A 413 -11.21 -35.76 9.54
N SER A 414 -12.07 -36.35 8.69
CA SER A 414 -11.82 -36.43 7.25
C SER A 414 -11.90 -35.06 6.57
N LYS A 415 -12.88 -34.22 6.96
CA LYS A 415 -13.01 -32.84 6.48
C LYS A 415 -11.84 -31.97 6.90
N GLU A 416 -11.35 -32.12 8.13
CA GLU A 416 -10.16 -31.41 8.61
C GLU A 416 -8.92 -31.81 7.80
N SER A 417 -8.75 -33.11 7.56
CA SER A 417 -7.63 -33.65 6.76
C SER A 417 -7.71 -33.21 5.29
N ALA A 418 -8.91 -33.22 4.70
CA ALA A 418 -9.16 -32.72 3.34
C ALA A 418 -8.85 -31.22 3.23
N ALA A 419 -9.34 -30.42 4.20
CA ALA A 419 -9.07 -28.99 4.25
C ALA A 419 -7.57 -28.69 4.35
N LYS A 420 -6.81 -29.50 5.09
CA LYS A 420 -5.35 -29.40 5.15
C LYS A 420 -4.70 -29.65 3.79
N TYR A 421 -5.09 -30.69 3.06
CA TYR A 421 -4.51 -31.01 1.75
C TYR A 421 -4.88 -30.01 0.66
N TYR A 422 -6.14 -29.56 0.59
CA TYR A 422 -6.50 -28.45 -0.30
C TYR A 422 -5.72 -27.19 0.04
N SER A 423 -5.59 -26.87 1.33
CA SER A 423 -4.80 -25.72 1.78
C SER A 423 -3.35 -25.84 1.35
N THR A 424 -2.73 -27.02 1.42
CA THR A 424 -1.34 -27.23 0.95
C THR A 424 -1.16 -26.88 -0.52
N VAL A 425 -2.11 -27.24 -1.39
CA VAL A 425 -2.02 -26.93 -2.83
C VAL A 425 -2.39 -25.47 -3.13
N MET A 426 -3.38 -24.91 -2.45
CA MET A 426 -3.75 -23.48 -2.57
C MET A 426 -2.62 -22.55 -2.13
N GLN A 427 -1.93 -22.94 -1.06
CA GLN A 427 -0.79 -22.26 -0.46
C GLN A 427 0.53 -22.79 -0.99
N GLY A 428 0.54 -23.44 -2.16
CA GLY A 428 1.75 -23.94 -2.80
C GLY A 428 2.29 -22.98 -3.86
N LEU A 429 3.40 -23.33 -4.52
CA LEU A 429 3.86 -22.62 -5.71
C LEU A 429 2.82 -22.80 -6.84
N ALA A 430 2.33 -21.69 -7.39
CA ALA A 430 1.35 -21.69 -8.47
C ALA A 430 1.98 -22.09 -9.83
N LEU A 431 2.29 -23.38 -9.98
CA LEU A 431 2.86 -23.94 -11.22
C LEU A 431 1.81 -24.25 -12.28
N ASP A 432 0.56 -24.49 -11.85
CA ASP A 432 -0.61 -24.80 -12.67
C ASP A 432 -1.86 -24.21 -12.02
N ALA A 433 -2.46 -23.20 -12.67
CA ALA A 433 -3.63 -22.50 -12.17
C ALA A 433 -4.86 -23.42 -11.99
N SER A 434 -4.97 -24.51 -12.76
CA SER A 434 -6.10 -25.44 -12.69
C SER A 434 -6.11 -26.24 -11.40
N LEU A 435 -4.93 -26.66 -10.91
CA LEU A 435 -4.81 -27.37 -9.64
C LEU A 435 -5.09 -26.45 -8.46
N THR A 436 -4.60 -25.21 -8.51
CA THR A 436 -4.89 -24.19 -7.50
C THR A 436 -6.39 -23.89 -7.43
N GLU A 437 -7.05 -23.74 -8.57
CA GLU A 437 -8.50 -23.49 -8.62
C GLU A 437 -9.30 -24.70 -8.14
N ARG A 438 -8.92 -25.93 -8.54
CA ARG A 438 -9.53 -27.17 -8.02
C ARG A 438 -9.42 -27.24 -6.50
N ALA A 439 -8.26 -26.91 -5.95
CA ALA A 439 -8.02 -26.91 -4.51
C ALA A 439 -8.92 -25.89 -3.78
N LYS A 440 -9.06 -24.69 -4.35
CA LYS A 440 -9.93 -23.63 -3.83
C LYS A 440 -11.40 -24.06 -3.81
N ILE A 441 -11.90 -24.60 -4.92
CA ILE A 441 -13.28 -25.10 -5.02
C ILE A 441 -13.55 -26.19 -3.97
N GLY A 442 -12.61 -27.14 -3.82
CA GLY A 442 -12.71 -28.21 -2.82
C GLY A 442 -12.74 -27.67 -1.38
N TYR A 443 -11.84 -26.74 -1.07
CA TYR A 443 -11.76 -26.11 0.24
C TYR A 443 -13.03 -25.31 0.61
N GLU A 444 -13.58 -24.55 -0.34
CA GLU A 444 -14.81 -23.77 -0.16
C GLU A 444 -16.03 -24.69 0.07
N LYS A 445 -16.12 -25.83 -0.63
CA LYS A 445 -17.18 -26.82 -0.42
C LYS A 445 -17.20 -27.39 1.00
N ILE A 446 -16.03 -27.60 1.60
CA ILE A 446 -15.95 -28.13 2.99
C ILE A 446 -16.29 -27.05 4.02
N LYS A 447 -15.91 -25.78 3.77
CA LYS A 447 -16.24 -24.65 4.65
C LYS A 447 -17.69 -24.18 4.55
N GLY A 448 -18.33 -24.43 3.41
CA GLY A 448 -19.64 -23.91 3.03
C GLY A 448 -20.84 -24.81 3.35
N SER A 449 -20.83 -25.62 4.42
CA SER A 449 -22.06 -26.27 4.90
C SER A 449 -22.98 -25.28 5.65
N THR A 450 -23.46 -24.26 4.92
CA THR A 450 -24.81 -23.71 5.09
C THR A 450 -25.68 -24.31 3.97
N PRO A 451 -26.91 -24.75 4.26
CA PRO A 451 -27.68 -25.52 3.30
C PRO A 451 -28.13 -24.64 2.11
N THR A 452 -27.83 -25.10 0.90
CA THR A 452 -28.48 -24.62 -0.32
C THR A 452 -29.96 -25.02 -0.26
N PRO A 453 -30.93 -24.11 -0.49
CA PRO A 453 -32.34 -24.48 -0.56
C PRO A 453 -32.60 -25.33 -1.82
N ASN A 454 -33.35 -26.41 -1.63
CA ASN A 454 -33.86 -27.31 -2.66
C ASN A 454 -34.74 -26.54 -3.67
N PRO A 455 -34.70 -26.81 -4.99
CA PRO A 455 -35.59 -26.15 -5.94
C PRO A 455 -37.04 -26.52 -5.64
N THR A 456 -37.85 -25.51 -5.32
CA THR A 456 -39.31 -25.65 -5.12
C THR A 456 -40.00 -25.39 -6.47
N PRO A 457 -41.03 -26.17 -6.85
CA PRO A 457 -41.60 -26.16 -8.19
C PRO A 457 -42.34 -24.87 -8.54
N THR A 458 -42.24 -24.50 -9.81
CA THR A 458 -42.88 -23.36 -10.47
C THR A 458 -44.41 -23.42 -10.38
N PRO A 459 -45.10 -22.39 -9.86
CA PRO A 459 -46.53 -22.20 -10.11
C PRO A 459 -46.79 -21.37 -11.38
N THR A 460 -47.81 -21.80 -12.11
CA THR A 460 -48.40 -21.23 -13.33
C THR A 460 -48.85 -19.76 -13.15
N PRO A 461 -48.72 -18.89 -14.17
CA PRO A 461 -49.08 -17.47 -14.07
C PRO A 461 -50.61 -17.25 -14.08
N THR A 462 -51.07 -16.32 -13.25
CA THR A 462 -52.44 -15.73 -13.27
C THR A 462 -52.29 -14.22 -13.53
N PRO A 463 -53.16 -13.60 -14.34
CA PRO A 463 -52.86 -12.33 -15.01
C PRO A 463 -52.74 -11.13 -14.07
N THR A 464 -51.72 -10.31 -14.35
CA THR A 464 -51.44 -9.03 -13.71
C THR A 464 -52.50 -7.99 -14.08
N PRO A 465 -53.12 -7.26 -13.13
CA PRO A 465 -53.91 -6.08 -13.45
C PRO A 465 -53.00 -4.94 -13.92
N THR A 466 -53.46 -4.24 -14.95
CA THR A 466 -52.84 -3.04 -15.54
C THR A 466 -52.41 -2.04 -14.47
N PRO A 467 -51.16 -1.51 -14.49
CA PRO A 467 -50.72 -0.53 -13.52
C PRO A 467 -51.45 0.80 -13.73
N THR A 468 -52.07 1.29 -12.66
CA THR A 468 -52.44 2.71 -12.49
C THR A 468 -51.15 3.55 -12.54
N PRO A 469 -51.12 4.70 -13.23
CA PRO A 469 -49.93 5.53 -13.30
C PRO A 469 -49.56 6.05 -11.90
N THR A 470 -48.44 5.58 -11.37
CA THR A 470 -47.84 6.09 -10.14
C THR A 470 -47.30 7.50 -10.39
N PRO A 471 -47.47 8.47 -9.46
CA PRO A 471 -46.97 9.82 -9.64
C PRO A 471 -45.44 9.82 -9.77
N GLN A 472 -44.93 10.64 -10.67
CA GLN A 472 -43.53 10.89 -10.93
C GLN A 472 -42.80 11.36 -9.65
N PRO A 473 -41.72 10.69 -9.17
CA PRO A 473 -40.95 11.17 -8.04
C PRO A 473 -39.91 12.18 -8.55
N GLY A 474 -40.08 13.43 -8.17
CA GLY A 474 -39.12 14.48 -8.48
C GLY A 474 -38.90 15.35 -7.27
N ASP A 475 -38.20 14.85 -6.24
CA ASP A 475 -37.51 15.70 -5.25
C ASP A 475 -36.63 14.98 -4.20
N GLU A 476 -36.64 13.64 -4.10
CA GLU A 476 -35.93 12.88 -3.05
C GLU A 476 -34.44 12.63 -3.37
N LEU A 477 -33.59 12.66 -2.34
CA LEU A 477 -32.15 12.40 -2.43
C LEU A 477 -31.88 10.95 -2.86
N SER A 478 -31.09 10.76 -3.91
CA SER A 478 -30.61 9.45 -4.35
C SER A 478 -29.12 9.27 -4.01
N ILE A 479 -28.78 8.21 -3.27
CA ILE A 479 -27.40 7.81 -3.02
C ILE A 479 -27.15 6.49 -3.74
N GLU A 480 -26.19 6.48 -4.66
CA GLU A 480 -25.80 5.31 -5.45
C GLU A 480 -24.32 4.99 -5.20
N ARG A 481 -24.01 3.71 -4.97
CA ARG A 481 -22.63 3.25 -4.80
C ARG A 481 -22.16 2.52 -6.05
N LEU A 482 -21.06 3.00 -6.62
CA LEU A 482 -20.40 2.45 -7.81
C LEU A 482 -19.14 1.71 -7.35
N TYR A 483 -19.16 0.38 -7.41
CA TYR A 483 -18.05 -0.44 -6.92
C TYR A 483 -17.99 -1.81 -7.59
N GLY A 484 -16.80 -2.41 -7.54
CA GLY A 484 -16.60 -3.84 -7.75
C GLY A 484 -15.65 -4.43 -6.71
N ASN A 485 -15.21 -5.67 -6.93
CA ASN A 485 -14.31 -6.37 -6.00
C ASN A 485 -12.87 -5.83 -6.07
N ARG A 486 -12.48 -5.32 -7.25
CA ARG A 486 -11.18 -4.68 -7.53
C ARG A 486 -11.38 -3.25 -8.03
N ALA A 487 -10.30 -2.47 -8.06
CA ALA A 487 -10.33 -1.10 -8.55
C ALA A 487 -10.66 -1.01 -10.05
N GLU A 488 -10.21 -2.01 -10.83
CA GLU A 488 -10.56 -2.18 -12.24
C GLU A 488 -12.08 -2.39 -12.39
N ASP A 489 -12.67 -3.23 -11.55
CA ASP A 489 -14.10 -3.51 -11.56
C ASP A 489 -14.91 -2.26 -11.15
N THR A 490 -14.41 -1.46 -10.18
CA THR A 490 -15.00 -0.15 -9.86
C THR A 490 -14.91 0.81 -11.03
N ALA A 491 -13.77 0.90 -11.72
CA ALA A 491 -13.61 1.75 -12.90
C ALA A 491 -14.56 1.33 -14.05
N ILE A 492 -14.76 0.03 -14.24
CA ILE A 492 -15.75 -0.52 -15.18
C ILE A 492 -17.16 -0.09 -14.75
N LYS A 493 -17.52 -0.21 -13.47
CA LYS A 493 -18.85 0.19 -12.98
C LYS A 493 -19.10 1.70 -13.14
N ILE A 494 -18.08 2.52 -12.90
CA ILE A 494 -18.11 3.97 -13.16
C ILE A 494 -18.34 4.25 -14.65
N SER A 495 -17.61 3.54 -15.52
CA SER A 495 -17.76 3.65 -16.97
C SER A 495 -19.17 3.28 -17.45
N GLN A 496 -19.72 2.16 -16.96
CA GLN A 496 -21.08 1.72 -17.28
C GLN A 496 -22.16 2.70 -16.83
N THR A 497 -21.89 3.46 -15.77
CA THR A 497 -22.82 4.46 -15.23
C THR A 497 -22.74 5.78 -16.01
N GLY A 498 -21.54 6.21 -16.41
CA GLY A 498 -21.35 7.48 -17.13
C GLY A 498 -21.53 7.39 -18.64
N TRP A 499 -21.31 6.22 -19.24
CA TRP A 499 -21.26 6.07 -20.70
C TRP A 499 -22.12 4.89 -21.18
N ALA A 500 -23.07 5.20 -22.05
CA ALA A 500 -23.91 4.19 -22.70
C ALA A 500 -23.11 3.29 -23.66
N ASN A 501 -23.69 2.16 -24.05
CA ASN A 501 -23.07 1.27 -25.03
C ASN A 501 -22.82 2.03 -26.34
N GLY A 502 -21.63 1.92 -26.92
CA GLY A 502 -21.28 2.60 -28.16
C GLY A 502 -21.11 4.12 -28.05
N SER A 503 -21.15 4.71 -26.84
CA SER A 503 -21.18 6.17 -26.69
C SER A 503 -19.80 6.82 -26.55
N ALA A 504 -18.71 6.06 -26.46
CA ALA A 504 -17.36 6.59 -26.26
C ALA A 504 -16.38 5.99 -27.28
N PRO A 505 -16.05 6.70 -28.37
CA PRO A 505 -15.08 6.24 -29.37
C PRO A 505 -13.63 6.31 -28.87
N VAL A 506 -13.40 6.89 -27.69
CA VAL A 506 -12.08 7.07 -27.09
C VAL A 506 -12.11 6.59 -25.64
N VAL A 507 -11.04 5.94 -25.20
CA VAL A 507 -10.84 5.50 -23.80
C VAL A 507 -9.46 5.92 -23.33
N LEU A 508 -9.35 6.44 -22.11
CA LEU A 508 -8.05 6.60 -21.45
C LEU A 508 -7.79 5.34 -20.63
N LEU A 509 -6.59 4.78 -20.75
CA LEU A 509 -6.17 3.58 -20.04
C LEU A 509 -4.94 3.92 -19.19
N ALA A 510 -5.02 3.65 -17.89
CA ALA A 510 -3.92 3.85 -16.95
C ALA A 510 -3.66 2.62 -16.11
N ARG A 511 -2.51 2.59 -15.43
CA ARG A 511 -2.19 1.52 -14.48
C ARG A 511 -2.97 1.70 -13.17
N VAL A 512 -3.38 0.59 -12.57
CA VAL A 512 -4.21 0.57 -11.35
C VAL A 512 -3.41 0.84 -10.07
N ASP A 513 -2.12 0.51 -10.07
CA ASP A 513 -1.27 0.42 -8.88
C ASP A 513 -0.45 1.69 -8.61
N ARG A 514 -0.50 2.69 -9.50
CA ARG A 514 0.15 4.00 -9.36
C ARG A 514 -0.66 5.13 -10.01
N PHE A 515 -0.71 6.29 -9.37
CA PHE A 515 -1.57 7.40 -9.81
C PHE A 515 -0.87 8.46 -10.68
N GLN A 516 0.46 8.57 -10.60
CA GLN A 516 1.14 9.83 -10.96
C GLN A 516 0.90 10.25 -12.42
N ASP A 517 1.00 9.32 -13.36
CA ASP A 517 0.88 9.61 -14.80
C ASP A 517 -0.54 10.02 -15.21
N ALA A 518 -1.56 9.46 -14.55
CA ALA A 518 -2.96 9.68 -14.89
C ALA A 518 -3.62 10.80 -14.09
N LEU A 519 -2.93 11.38 -13.10
CA LEU A 519 -3.49 12.38 -12.20
C LEU A 519 -3.96 13.64 -12.93
N ALA A 520 -3.30 13.99 -14.04
CA ALA A 520 -3.65 15.13 -14.89
C ALA A 520 -4.68 14.79 -15.99
N ALA A 521 -5.19 13.55 -16.06
CA ALA A 521 -5.95 13.07 -17.20
C ALA A 521 -7.42 13.52 -17.24
N ALA A 522 -8.02 13.94 -16.11
CA ALA A 522 -9.45 14.26 -16.06
C ALA A 522 -9.89 15.36 -17.05
N PRO A 523 -9.17 16.48 -17.23
CA PRO A 523 -9.54 17.47 -18.25
C PRO A 523 -9.43 16.94 -19.68
N LEU A 524 -8.45 16.06 -19.96
CA LEU A 524 -8.36 15.39 -21.25
C LEU A 524 -9.53 14.42 -21.46
N ALA A 525 -9.89 13.65 -20.44
CA ALA A 525 -11.04 12.75 -20.46
C ALA A 525 -12.34 13.50 -20.78
N LYS A 526 -12.57 14.67 -20.15
CA LYS A 526 -13.73 15.53 -20.46
C LYS A 526 -13.70 16.07 -21.88
N LYS A 527 -12.55 16.58 -22.35
CA LYS A 527 -12.40 17.07 -23.73
C LYS A 527 -12.74 15.98 -24.75
N LEU A 528 -12.32 14.75 -24.48
CA LEU A 528 -12.53 13.59 -25.35
C LEU A 528 -13.87 12.87 -25.11
N LYS A 529 -14.64 13.28 -24.09
CA LYS A 529 -15.84 12.58 -23.60
C LYS A 529 -15.57 11.10 -23.31
N ALA A 530 -14.39 10.78 -22.80
CA ALA A 530 -13.87 9.43 -22.65
C ALA A 530 -13.81 9.01 -21.17
N PRO A 531 -14.10 7.74 -20.83
CA PRO A 531 -13.83 7.22 -19.49
C PRO A 531 -12.33 7.00 -19.28
N LEU A 532 -11.92 6.98 -18.00
CA LEU A 532 -10.60 6.53 -17.57
C LEU A 532 -10.74 5.14 -16.93
N LEU A 533 -10.24 4.12 -17.62
CA LEU A 533 -10.19 2.74 -17.13
C LEU A 533 -8.81 2.42 -16.55
N LEU A 534 -8.77 1.43 -15.66
CA LEU A 534 -7.57 1.00 -14.95
C LEU A 534 -7.27 -0.46 -15.26
N THR A 535 -5.99 -0.79 -15.44
CA THR A 535 -5.53 -2.17 -15.66
C THR A 535 -4.23 -2.44 -14.91
N SER A 536 -3.85 -3.72 -14.77
CA SER A 536 -2.50 -4.10 -14.34
C SER A 536 -1.44 -3.52 -15.28
N PRO A 537 -0.27 -3.07 -14.76
CA PRO A 537 0.82 -2.57 -15.61
C PRO A 537 1.42 -3.64 -16.54
N TYR A 538 1.22 -4.92 -16.21
CA TYR A 538 1.86 -6.06 -16.88
C TYR A 538 0.93 -6.81 -17.85
N GLN A 539 -0.38 -6.61 -17.74
CA GLN A 539 -1.35 -7.32 -18.56
C GLN A 539 -2.66 -6.52 -18.65
N LEU A 540 -3.26 -6.51 -19.84
CA LEU A 540 -4.60 -5.95 -20.01
C LEU A 540 -5.63 -6.86 -19.34
N ASP A 541 -6.35 -6.34 -18.35
CA ASP A 541 -7.43 -7.08 -17.70
C ASP A 541 -8.56 -7.37 -18.70
N ASN A 542 -9.05 -8.61 -18.70
CA ASN A 542 -10.08 -9.01 -19.67
C ASN A 542 -11.40 -8.26 -19.45
N GLY A 543 -11.79 -7.97 -18.20
CA GLY A 543 -12.98 -7.18 -17.91
C GLY A 543 -12.85 -5.75 -18.46
N VAL A 544 -11.67 -5.16 -18.34
CA VAL A 544 -11.35 -3.84 -18.90
C VAL A 544 -11.41 -3.86 -20.42
N LEU A 545 -10.85 -4.90 -21.07
CA LEU A 545 -10.95 -5.09 -22.51
C LEU A 545 -12.40 -5.18 -22.99
N GLN A 546 -13.23 -5.97 -22.31
CA GLN A 546 -14.65 -6.06 -22.64
C GLN A 546 -15.37 -4.71 -22.46
N GLU A 547 -15.01 -3.95 -21.42
CA GLU A 547 -15.57 -2.62 -21.22
C GLU A 547 -15.15 -1.63 -22.30
N ILE A 548 -13.89 -1.66 -22.77
CA ILE A 548 -13.44 -0.87 -23.93
C ILE A 548 -14.30 -1.20 -25.16
N LYS A 549 -14.55 -2.48 -25.43
CA LYS A 549 -15.37 -2.91 -26.57
C LYS A 549 -16.85 -2.54 -26.42
N ARG A 550 -17.40 -2.57 -25.20
CA ARG A 550 -18.77 -2.10 -24.90
C ARG A 550 -18.93 -0.62 -25.23
N LEU A 551 -17.91 0.18 -24.90
CA LEU A 551 -17.87 1.61 -25.19
C LEU A 551 -17.74 1.92 -26.68
N SER A 552 -16.87 1.19 -27.38
CA SER A 552 -16.78 1.15 -28.84
C SER A 552 -15.92 -0.03 -29.29
N PRO A 553 -16.39 -0.91 -30.21
CA PRO A 553 -15.58 -2.00 -30.76
C PRO A 553 -14.30 -1.54 -31.46
N ASN A 554 -14.28 -0.29 -31.95
CA ASN A 554 -13.14 0.33 -32.63
C ASN A 554 -12.58 1.52 -31.83
N ALA A 555 -12.67 1.47 -30.49
CA ALA A 555 -12.21 2.55 -29.63
C ALA A 555 -10.74 2.88 -29.91
N LYS A 556 -10.41 4.19 -29.93
CA LYS A 556 -9.02 4.65 -29.82
C LYS A 556 -8.64 4.71 -28.34
N VAL A 557 -7.57 4.02 -27.96
CA VAL A 557 -7.09 3.97 -26.58
C VAL A 557 -5.93 4.94 -26.37
N TYR A 558 -6.06 5.88 -25.44
CA TYR A 558 -4.96 6.68 -24.95
C TYR A 558 -4.30 5.96 -23.75
N ALA A 559 -3.16 5.32 -23.99
CA ALA A 559 -2.38 4.67 -22.95
C ALA A 559 -1.56 5.73 -22.20
N ILE A 560 -1.90 5.98 -20.93
CA ILE A 560 -1.30 7.02 -20.11
C ILE A 560 -0.09 6.45 -19.35
N GLY A 561 1.08 7.04 -19.58
CA GLY A 561 2.36 6.63 -19.01
C GLY A 561 3.25 5.83 -19.97
N GLY A 562 4.54 5.77 -19.65
CA GLY A 562 5.57 5.11 -20.47
C GLY A 562 5.47 3.58 -20.47
N GLU A 563 6.43 2.88 -21.10
CA GLU A 563 6.47 1.40 -21.09
C GLU A 563 6.65 0.82 -19.68
N GLY A 564 7.28 1.54 -18.76
CA GLY A 564 7.33 1.16 -17.34
C GLY A 564 6.01 1.33 -16.58
N ALA A 565 5.05 2.05 -17.16
CA ALA A 565 3.70 2.24 -16.61
C ALA A 565 2.70 1.23 -17.17
N LEU A 566 2.68 1.08 -18.50
CA LEU A 566 1.88 0.09 -19.21
C LEU A 566 2.80 -0.62 -20.20
N THR A 567 3.20 -1.83 -19.84
CA THR A 567 4.18 -2.62 -20.59
C THR A 567 3.66 -3.08 -21.95
N LYS A 568 4.56 -3.57 -22.81
CA LYS A 568 4.23 -4.06 -24.15
C LYS A 568 3.11 -5.11 -24.17
N PRO A 569 3.02 -6.09 -23.24
CA PRO A 569 1.89 -7.01 -23.20
C PRO A 569 0.51 -6.33 -23.16
N VAL A 570 0.36 -5.21 -22.43
CA VAL A 570 -0.90 -4.46 -22.39
C VAL A 570 -1.24 -3.89 -23.77
N THR A 571 -0.28 -3.22 -24.41
CA THR A 571 -0.51 -2.61 -25.72
C THR A 571 -0.62 -3.63 -26.85
N ASN A 572 0.10 -4.75 -26.75
CA ASN A 572 0.00 -5.85 -27.70
C ASN A 572 -1.40 -6.48 -27.67
N ALA A 573 -1.99 -6.65 -26.48
CA ALA A 573 -3.35 -7.13 -26.35
C ALA A 573 -4.35 -6.17 -27.02
N LEU A 574 -4.18 -4.84 -26.89
CA LEU A 574 -5.01 -3.88 -27.61
C LEU A 574 -4.92 -4.07 -29.14
N VAL A 575 -3.71 -4.19 -29.68
CA VAL A 575 -3.48 -4.39 -31.12
C VAL A 575 -4.05 -5.72 -31.62
N GLN A 576 -3.86 -6.79 -30.86
CA GLN A 576 -4.42 -8.13 -31.17
C GLN A 576 -5.95 -8.09 -31.26
N GLU A 577 -6.58 -7.24 -30.48
CA GLU A 577 -8.03 -7.05 -30.45
C GLU A 577 -8.53 -6.01 -31.48
N GLY A 578 -7.66 -5.51 -32.35
CA GLY A 578 -7.98 -4.53 -33.39
C GLY A 578 -8.18 -3.09 -32.88
N LEU A 579 -7.81 -2.82 -31.63
CA LEU A 579 -7.94 -1.49 -31.02
C LEU A 579 -6.69 -0.65 -31.30
N SER A 580 -6.88 0.52 -31.91
CA SER A 580 -5.78 1.49 -32.08
C SER A 580 -5.43 2.13 -30.73
N TYR A 581 -4.14 2.37 -30.49
CA TYR A 581 -3.70 3.09 -29.30
C TYR A 581 -2.68 4.19 -29.61
N GLU A 582 -2.68 5.23 -28.77
CA GLU A 582 -1.67 6.28 -28.74
C GLU A 582 -1.17 6.41 -27.30
N ARG A 583 0.15 6.42 -27.11
CA ARG A 583 0.74 6.57 -25.78
C ARG A 583 0.97 8.04 -25.47
N ILE A 584 0.55 8.50 -24.30
CA ILE A 584 0.84 9.84 -23.77
C ILE A 584 1.75 9.65 -22.56
N PHE A 585 3.00 10.08 -22.66
CA PHE A 585 4.02 9.85 -21.64
C PHE A 585 5.16 10.85 -21.72
N GLY A 586 5.87 11.03 -20.62
CA GLY A 586 7.23 11.55 -20.60
C GLY A 586 8.09 10.77 -19.61
N ASP A 587 9.32 11.24 -19.37
CA ASP A 587 10.28 10.56 -18.50
C ASP A 587 9.87 10.59 -17.02
N SER A 588 9.08 11.59 -16.63
CA SER A 588 8.47 11.71 -15.30
C SER A 588 6.96 11.95 -15.40
N ALA A 589 6.28 11.84 -14.26
CA ALA A 589 4.86 12.18 -14.18
C ALA A 589 4.57 13.65 -14.56
N ALA A 590 5.50 14.57 -14.27
CA ALA A 590 5.35 15.96 -14.69
C ALA A 590 5.48 16.13 -16.21
N ASP A 591 6.36 15.36 -16.84
CA ASP A 591 6.49 15.34 -18.30
C ASP A 591 5.25 14.71 -18.94
N THR A 592 4.73 13.60 -18.38
CA THR A 592 3.45 13.02 -18.80
C THR A 592 2.30 14.03 -18.66
N ALA A 593 2.22 14.78 -17.56
CA ALA A 593 1.22 15.82 -17.36
C ALA A 593 1.35 16.96 -18.38
N ALA A 594 2.57 17.34 -18.77
CA ALA A 594 2.80 18.31 -19.84
C ALA A 594 2.34 17.79 -21.21
N GLU A 595 2.57 16.51 -21.53
CA GLU A 595 2.05 15.89 -22.75
C GLU A 595 0.52 15.80 -22.76
N ILE A 596 -0.09 15.50 -21.61
CA ILE A 596 -1.55 15.56 -21.43
C ILE A 596 -2.05 17.00 -21.66
N ALA A 597 -1.37 18.01 -21.10
CA ALA A 597 -1.72 19.42 -21.30
C ALA A 597 -1.65 19.84 -22.77
N LYS A 598 -0.65 19.38 -23.53
CA LYS A 598 -0.57 19.61 -24.98
C LYS A 598 -1.76 19.02 -25.74
N LYS A 599 -2.25 17.84 -25.33
CA LYS A 599 -3.47 17.24 -25.90
C LYS A 599 -4.75 18.00 -25.52
N ILE A 600 -4.79 18.61 -24.34
CA ILE A 600 -5.88 19.51 -23.93
C ILE A 600 -5.86 20.80 -24.74
N GLY A 601 -4.68 21.40 -24.93
CA GLY A 601 -4.47 22.64 -25.67
C GLY A 601 -4.25 23.87 -24.78
N PRO A 602 -3.91 25.03 -25.37
CA PRO A 602 -3.53 26.23 -24.62
C PRO A 602 -4.60 26.75 -23.67
N SER A 603 -4.17 27.23 -22.50
CA SER A 603 -5.03 27.87 -21.50
C SER A 603 -4.26 28.97 -20.77
N THR A 604 -4.88 30.12 -20.53
CA THR A 604 -4.30 31.22 -19.74
C THR A 604 -4.28 30.90 -18.23
N GLN A 605 -4.94 29.82 -17.83
CA GLN A 605 -5.00 29.34 -16.47
C GLN A 605 -4.60 27.87 -16.38
N VAL A 606 -3.81 27.51 -15.37
CA VAL A 606 -3.48 26.10 -15.06
C VAL A 606 -3.69 25.81 -13.58
N ILE A 607 -3.93 24.55 -13.27
CA ILE A 607 -3.84 24.03 -11.90
C ILE A 607 -2.48 23.37 -11.72
N LEU A 608 -1.76 23.73 -10.67
CA LEU A 608 -0.49 23.13 -10.30
C LEU A 608 -0.70 22.25 -9.06
N ALA A 609 -0.39 20.96 -9.19
CA ALA A 609 -0.53 19.98 -8.12
C ALA A 609 0.78 19.21 -7.86
N SER A 610 0.88 18.54 -6.71
CA SER A 610 2.06 17.73 -6.39
C SER A 610 2.06 16.40 -7.17
N SER A 611 3.22 16.00 -7.69
CA SER A 611 3.42 14.67 -8.29
C SER A 611 3.53 13.56 -7.24
N THR A 612 3.74 13.91 -5.97
CA THR A 612 3.97 12.98 -4.86
C THR A 612 2.77 12.83 -3.92
N SER A 613 1.70 13.58 -4.17
CA SER A 613 0.46 13.54 -3.37
C SER A 613 -0.78 13.69 -4.26
N PHE A 614 -1.66 12.69 -4.24
CA PHE A 614 -2.84 12.64 -5.11
C PHE A 614 -4.09 13.43 -4.63
N PRO A 615 -4.39 13.58 -3.32
CA PRO A 615 -5.72 14.05 -2.90
C PRO A 615 -6.10 15.44 -3.41
N ASP A 616 -5.15 16.37 -3.42
CA ASP A 616 -5.39 17.75 -3.83
C ASP A 616 -5.67 17.85 -5.34
N ALA A 617 -4.87 17.15 -6.16
CA ALA A 617 -5.07 17.07 -7.60
C ALA A 617 -6.38 16.36 -7.96
N LEU A 618 -6.73 15.31 -7.21
CA LEU A 618 -7.96 14.56 -7.43
C LEU A 618 -9.19 15.43 -7.13
N SER A 619 -9.16 16.20 -6.04
CA SER A 619 -10.23 17.16 -5.70
C SER A 619 -10.36 18.27 -6.75
N ALA A 620 -9.24 18.66 -7.37
CA ALA A 620 -9.21 19.65 -8.45
C ALA A 620 -9.61 19.09 -9.82
N SER A 621 -9.71 17.77 -9.98
CA SER A 621 -9.91 17.11 -11.27
C SER A 621 -11.23 17.50 -11.94
N ALA A 622 -12.33 17.52 -11.17
CA ALA A 622 -13.64 17.89 -11.69
C ALA A 622 -13.74 19.36 -12.16
N PRO A 623 -13.36 20.37 -11.34
CA PRO A 623 -13.40 21.76 -11.79
C PRO A 623 -12.37 22.04 -12.91
N ALA A 624 -11.19 21.42 -12.86
CA ALA A 624 -10.21 21.52 -13.93
C ALA A 624 -10.82 21.07 -15.28
N ALA A 625 -11.50 19.93 -15.26
CA ALA A 625 -12.08 19.36 -16.45
C ALA A 625 -13.31 20.13 -16.95
N ALA A 626 -14.19 20.58 -16.04
CA ALA A 626 -15.37 21.37 -16.40
C ALA A 626 -15.00 22.69 -17.10
N LEU A 627 -13.86 23.28 -16.71
CA LEU A 627 -13.38 24.57 -17.23
C LEU A 627 -12.30 24.42 -18.31
N GLY A 628 -11.91 23.19 -18.68
CA GLY A 628 -10.83 22.94 -19.63
C GLY A 628 -9.45 23.40 -19.17
N ILE A 629 -9.25 23.56 -17.86
CA ILE A 629 -8.00 24.00 -17.24
C ILE A 629 -7.02 22.81 -17.17
N PRO A 630 -5.84 22.88 -17.80
CA PRO A 630 -4.83 21.83 -17.67
C PRO A 630 -4.33 21.70 -16.23
N ILE A 631 -4.11 20.45 -15.79
CA ILE A 631 -3.40 20.14 -14.56
C ILE A 631 -1.94 19.86 -14.91
N LEU A 632 -1.03 20.61 -14.29
CA LEU A 632 0.41 20.38 -14.36
C LEU A 632 0.91 19.88 -13.01
N LEU A 633 2.00 19.12 -13.03
CA LEU A 633 2.59 18.57 -11.81
C LEU A 633 3.91 19.24 -11.45
N THR A 634 4.19 19.26 -10.16
CA THR A 634 5.47 19.69 -9.60
C THR A 634 5.98 18.69 -8.58
N GLU A 635 7.29 18.69 -8.37
CA GLU A 635 7.92 18.00 -7.24
C GLU A 635 8.05 18.96 -6.05
N GLN A 636 8.31 18.42 -4.86
CA GLN A 636 8.51 19.24 -3.66
C GLN A 636 9.75 20.13 -3.83
N GLY A 637 9.54 21.44 -3.94
CA GLY A 637 10.62 22.43 -4.04
C GLY A 637 11.22 22.63 -5.43
N LYS A 638 10.79 21.87 -6.45
CA LYS A 638 11.32 21.97 -7.82
C LYS A 638 10.18 22.02 -8.84
N LEU A 639 10.13 23.11 -9.60
CA LEU A 639 9.22 23.27 -10.73
C LEU A 639 9.87 22.63 -11.98
N PRO A 640 9.34 21.52 -12.52
CA PRO A 640 9.94 20.80 -13.64
C PRO A 640 10.07 21.65 -14.91
N ALA A 641 11.04 21.32 -15.76
CA ALA A 641 11.29 22.06 -17.00
C ALA A 641 10.10 21.98 -17.96
N SER A 642 9.48 20.80 -18.09
CA SER A 642 8.26 20.57 -18.88
C SER A 642 7.09 21.42 -18.38
N THR A 643 6.87 21.49 -17.08
CA THR A 643 5.86 22.37 -16.48
C THR A 643 6.13 23.85 -16.80
N LYS A 644 7.37 24.33 -16.63
CA LYS A 644 7.75 25.70 -17.01
C LYS A 644 7.52 25.99 -18.49
N GLN A 645 7.82 25.02 -19.34
CA GLN A 645 7.64 25.14 -20.78
C GLN A 645 6.16 25.32 -21.13
N ILE A 646 5.26 24.52 -20.54
CA ILE A 646 3.81 24.70 -20.74
C ILE A 646 3.33 26.07 -20.26
N LEU A 647 3.79 26.52 -19.08
CA LEU A 647 3.42 27.84 -18.56
C LEU A 647 3.74 28.97 -19.56
N LYS A 648 4.91 28.89 -20.21
CA LYS A 648 5.34 29.83 -21.24
C LYS A 648 4.56 29.66 -22.54
N ASP A 649 4.49 28.44 -23.07
CA ASP A 649 3.92 28.16 -24.39
C ASP A 649 2.42 28.45 -24.44
N PHE A 650 1.71 28.26 -23.33
CA PHE A 650 0.28 28.54 -23.24
C PHE A 650 -0.03 30.00 -22.88
N GLY A 651 0.99 30.82 -22.63
CA GLY A 651 0.80 32.21 -22.19
C GLY A 651 0.02 32.29 -20.89
N VAL A 652 0.36 31.42 -19.92
CA VAL A 652 -0.34 31.34 -18.64
C VAL A 652 -0.19 32.67 -17.90
N THR A 653 -1.30 33.19 -17.38
CA THR A 653 -1.32 34.40 -16.54
C THR A 653 -1.85 34.13 -15.14
N LYS A 654 -2.41 32.93 -14.90
CA LYS A 654 -2.93 32.52 -13.59
C LYS A 654 -2.60 31.05 -13.27
N THR A 655 -2.02 30.82 -12.10
CA THR A 655 -1.68 29.47 -11.63
C THR A 655 -2.44 29.20 -10.34
N ILE A 656 -3.33 28.21 -10.33
CA ILE A 656 -3.99 27.75 -9.11
C ILE A 656 -3.16 26.62 -8.50
N ILE A 657 -2.51 26.89 -7.38
CA ILE A 657 -1.75 25.89 -6.64
C ILE A 657 -2.72 25.16 -5.72
N VAL A 658 -2.91 23.85 -5.92
CA VAL A 658 -3.76 23.02 -5.07
C VAL A 658 -2.91 22.19 -4.13
N GLY A 659 -3.01 22.48 -2.83
CA GLY A 659 -2.25 21.82 -1.78
C GLY A 659 -1.45 22.77 -0.89
N GLY A 660 -1.28 22.35 0.35
CA GLY A 660 -0.57 23.13 1.38
C GLY A 660 0.93 23.26 1.12
N LYS A 661 1.59 24.09 1.94
CA LYS A 661 3.04 24.38 1.84
C LYS A 661 3.94 23.13 1.86
N PHE A 662 3.44 22.03 2.41
CA PHE A 662 4.16 20.77 2.49
C PHE A 662 4.06 19.93 1.21
N ALA A 663 2.92 19.98 0.52
CA ALA A 663 2.73 19.32 -0.78
C ALA A 663 3.44 20.11 -1.90
N ILE A 664 3.34 21.44 -1.85
CA ILE A 664 3.96 22.36 -2.81
C ILE A 664 4.56 23.53 -2.04
N SER A 665 5.88 23.72 -2.15
CA SER A 665 6.62 24.76 -1.42
C SER A 665 5.98 26.14 -1.56
N SER A 666 5.89 26.89 -0.45
CA SER A 666 5.46 28.29 -0.46
C SER A 666 6.42 29.23 -1.20
N ALA A 667 7.62 28.75 -1.56
CA ALA A 667 8.54 29.50 -2.41
C ALA A 667 7.96 29.73 -3.82
N PHE A 668 7.02 28.91 -4.27
CA PHE A 668 6.45 29.00 -5.61
C PHE A 668 5.57 30.23 -5.80
N ASP A 669 4.77 30.55 -4.78
CA ASP A 669 3.83 31.67 -4.70
C ASP A 669 4.32 32.83 -3.84
N ALA A 670 5.57 32.79 -3.37
CA ALA A 670 6.21 33.94 -2.75
C ALA A 670 6.47 35.06 -3.78
N LYS A 671 6.54 36.30 -3.30
CA LYS A 671 7.05 37.43 -4.09
C LYS A 671 8.49 37.13 -4.54
N GLY A 672 8.81 37.30 -5.82
CA GLY A 672 10.06 36.87 -6.44
C GLY A 672 10.14 35.37 -6.78
N GLY A 673 9.08 34.60 -6.51
CA GLY A 673 9.02 33.15 -6.73
C GLY A 673 8.84 32.77 -8.20
N PRO A 674 9.07 31.48 -8.57
CA PRO A 674 9.00 31.01 -9.94
C PRO A 674 7.61 31.11 -10.59
N LEU A 675 6.54 31.33 -9.81
CA LEU A 675 5.18 31.52 -10.34
C LEU A 675 4.70 32.97 -10.27
N GLU A 676 5.48 33.94 -9.79
CA GLU A 676 5.03 35.33 -9.61
C GLU A 676 4.46 35.93 -10.89
N SER A 677 5.16 35.77 -12.02
CA SER A 677 4.72 36.20 -13.36
C SER A 677 3.49 35.48 -13.90
N TYR A 678 3.08 34.40 -13.25
CA TYR A 678 1.97 33.54 -13.63
C TYR A 678 0.80 33.64 -12.65
N GLY A 679 0.73 34.70 -11.84
CA GLY A 679 -0.41 35.03 -10.98
C GLY A 679 -0.82 33.89 -10.04
N PRO A 680 0.03 33.51 -9.05
CA PRO A 680 -0.20 32.33 -8.25
C PRO A 680 -1.32 32.57 -7.22
N LEU A 681 -2.26 31.63 -7.14
CA LEU A 681 -3.31 31.55 -6.12
C LEU A 681 -3.26 30.16 -5.47
N ARG A 682 -2.99 30.09 -4.17
CA ARG A 682 -3.00 28.82 -3.44
C ARG A 682 -4.37 28.54 -2.84
N LEU A 683 -4.88 27.34 -3.11
CA LEU A 683 -6.04 26.74 -2.45
C LEU A 683 -5.52 25.59 -1.58
N ALA A 684 -5.57 25.77 -0.27
CA ALA A 684 -5.09 24.79 0.70
C ALA A 684 -5.81 24.97 2.03
N GLY A 685 -5.97 23.86 2.75
CA GLY A 685 -6.27 23.86 4.18
C GLY A 685 -5.30 22.96 4.95
N ASP A 686 -5.58 22.74 6.23
CA ASP A 686 -4.70 21.97 7.12
C ASP A 686 -4.67 20.48 6.75
N THR A 687 -5.77 19.97 6.19
CA THR A 687 -5.88 18.60 5.68
C THR A 687 -6.30 18.56 4.21
N LYS A 688 -6.13 17.39 3.58
CA LYS A 688 -6.62 17.10 2.21
C LYS A 688 -8.13 17.35 2.05
N TYR A 689 -8.89 17.20 3.13
CA TYR A 689 -10.34 17.45 3.15
C TYR A 689 -10.63 18.96 3.16
N ASP A 690 -9.84 19.73 3.89
CA ASP A 690 -9.98 21.18 3.94
C ASP A 690 -9.56 21.81 2.61
N THR A 691 -8.46 21.33 2.02
CA THR A 691 -8.06 21.71 0.65
C THR A 691 -9.16 21.41 -0.36
N MET A 692 -9.76 20.21 -0.30
CA MET A 692 -10.91 19.85 -1.14
C MET A 692 -12.06 20.86 -0.98
N LEU A 693 -12.42 21.22 0.25
CA LEU A 693 -13.47 22.22 0.51
C LEU A 693 -13.11 23.61 -0.03
N GLN A 694 -11.84 24.03 0.06
CA GLN A 694 -11.38 25.29 -0.54
C GLN A 694 -11.50 25.27 -2.06
N ILE A 695 -11.18 24.15 -2.70
CA ILE A 695 -11.33 23.95 -4.15
C ILE A 695 -12.80 24.05 -4.55
N VAL A 696 -13.68 23.27 -3.91
CA VAL A 696 -15.12 23.25 -4.22
C VAL A 696 -15.73 24.65 -4.06
N LYS A 697 -15.37 25.37 -2.99
CA LYS A 697 -15.83 26.76 -2.75
C LYS A 697 -15.29 27.74 -3.77
N HIS A 698 -14.01 27.66 -4.13
CA HIS A 698 -13.38 28.59 -5.07
C HIS A 698 -14.00 28.54 -6.46
N PHE A 699 -14.27 27.33 -6.96
CA PHE A 699 -14.81 27.13 -8.30
C PHE A 699 -16.34 27.23 -8.37
N GLY A 700 -17.05 27.28 -7.23
CA GLY A 700 -18.51 27.41 -7.19
C GLY A 700 -19.22 26.28 -7.95
N GLN A 701 -18.72 25.05 -7.83
CA GLN A 701 -19.25 23.91 -8.58
C GLN A 701 -20.70 23.60 -8.22
N ASP A 702 -21.47 23.08 -9.18
CA ASP A 702 -22.84 22.64 -8.94
C ASP A 702 -22.83 21.43 -8.00
N THR A 703 -23.44 21.61 -6.83
CA THR A 703 -23.57 20.59 -5.78
C THR A 703 -24.86 19.78 -5.88
N SER A 704 -25.68 19.97 -6.93
CA SER A 704 -26.91 19.18 -7.16
C SER A 704 -26.62 17.68 -7.25
N SER A 705 -25.43 17.32 -7.75
CA SER A 705 -24.89 15.97 -7.72
C SER A 705 -23.45 15.96 -7.20
N LEU A 706 -23.14 15.03 -6.29
CA LEU A 706 -21.82 14.87 -5.67
C LEU A 706 -21.20 13.54 -6.11
N VAL A 707 -19.89 13.53 -6.37
CA VAL A 707 -19.11 12.31 -6.50
C VAL A 707 -18.20 12.21 -5.29
N VAL A 708 -18.22 11.07 -4.60
CA VAL A 708 -17.54 10.88 -3.32
C VAL A 708 -16.54 9.73 -3.44
N ALA A 709 -15.27 10.00 -3.14
CA ALA A 709 -14.22 9.00 -3.07
C ALA A 709 -13.50 9.04 -1.72
N THR A 710 -12.72 8.01 -1.40
CA THR A 710 -11.86 8.07 -0.20
C THR A 710 -10.69 9.03 -0.42
N GLY A 711 -10.29 9.75 0.63
CA GLY A 711 -9.02 10.46 0.64
C GLY A 711 -7.82 9.55 0.96
N GLU A 712 -8.04 8.30 1.36
CA GLU A 712 -6.99 7.42 1.90
C GLU A 712 -6.33 6.51 0.84
N ASN A 713 -6.89 6.43 -0.36
CA ASN A 713 -6.32 5.74 -1.52
C ASN A 713 -6.84 6.38 -2.82
N PHE A 714 -6.29 6.03 -3.98
CA PHE A 714 -6.50 6.77 -5.24
C PHE A 714 -7.31 6.08 -6.36
N PRO A 715 -7.34 4.74 -6.56
CA PRO A 715 -7.82 4.15 -7.83
C PRO A 715 -9.27 4.49 -8.17
N ASP A 716 -10.18 4.37 -7.20
CA ASP A 716 -11.61 4.66 -7.39
C ASP A 716 -11.83 6.16 -7.69
N GLY A 717 -11.11 7.02 -6.99
CA GLY A 717 -11.14 8.47 -7.23
C GLY A 717 -10.60 8.83 -8.60
N LEU A 718 -9.49 8.22 -9.02
CA LEU A 718 -8.82 8.50 -10.30
C LEU A 718 -9.76 8.25 -11.49
N SER A 719 -10.37 7.06 -11.57
CA SER A 719 -11.41 6.76 -12.57
C SER A 719 -12.67 7.63 -12.39
N GLY A 720 -13.04 7.88 -11.13
CA GLY A 720 -14.08 8.80 -10.72
C GLY A 720 -13.90 10.25 -11.18
N GLY A 721 -12.67 10.72 -11.36
CA GLY A 721 -12.37 12.08 -11.79
C GLY A 721 -12.91 12.37 -13.19
N ALA A 722 -12.79 11.40 -14.11
CA ALA A 722 -13.39 11.49 -15.44
C ALA A 722 -14.93 11.50 -15.39
N PHE A 723 -15.52 10.74 -14.46
CA PHE A 723 -16.96 10.69 -14.25
C PHE A 723 -17.51 11.98 -13.62
N ALA A 724 -16.87 12.49 -12.56
CA ALA A 724 -17.20 13.77 -11.95
C ALA A 724 -17.07 14.92 -12.95
N ALA A 725 -16.04 14.88 -13.81
CA ALA A 725 -15.90 15.80 -14.92
C ALA A 725 -17.04 15.69 -15.94
N LEU A 726 -17.47 14.48 -16.28
CA LEU A 726 -18.58 14.24 -17.21
C LEU A 726 -19.88 14.89 -16.69
N THR A 727 -20.21 14.66 -15.41
CA THR A 727 -21.43 15.17 -14.77
C THR A 727 -21.33 16.63 -14.31
N GLY A 728 -20.13 17.20 -14.27
CA GLY A 728 -19.88 18.54 -13.72
C GLY A 728 -19.92 18.59 -12.18
N SER A 729 -20.00 17.43 -11.53
CA SER A 729 -20.12 17.28 -10.09
C SER A 729 -18.78 17.51 -9.38
N PRO A 730 -18.75 18.13 -8.18
CA PRO A 730 -17.55 18.15 -7.35
C PRO A 730 -17.14 16.73 -6.93
N MET A 731 -15.83 16.52 -6.87
CA MET A 731 -15.21 15.34 -6.27
C MET A 731 -14.94 15.63 -4.79
N LEU A 732 -15.74 15.05 -3.90
CA LEU A 732 -15.53 15.13 -2.46
C LEU A 732 -14.68 13.96 -1.99
N LEU A 733 -13.64 14.26 -1.22
CA LEU A 733 -12.85 13.24 -0.54
C LEU A 733 -13.34 13.11 0.89
N ILE A 734 -13.48 11.86 1.35
CA ILE A 734 -13.86 11.56 2.74
C ILE A 734 -12.90 10.57 3.40
N PRO A 735 -12.72 10.65 4.72
CA PRO A 735 -11.94 9.68 5.47
C PRO A 735 -12.60 8.30 5.47
N LYS A 736 -11.79 7.26 5.70
CA LYS A 736 -12.27 5.90 5.96
C LYS A 736 -13.01 5.79 7.30
N GLY A 737 -12.65 6.63 8.27
CA GLY A 737 -13.33 6.77 9.55
C GLY A 737 -14.45 7.81 9.50
N ASP A 738 -14.79 8.38 10.66
CA ASP A 738 -15.83 9.40 10.75
C ASP A 738 -15.51 10.64 9.93
N LEU A 739 -16.55 11.26 9.37
CA LEU A 739 -16.42 12.53 8.64
C LEU A 739 -15.91 13.61 9.58
N ASN A 740 -14.96 14.43 9.14
CA ASN A 740 -14.53 15.58 9.94
C ASN A 740 -15.66 16.61 10.07
N SER A 741 -15.56 17.51 11.06
CA SER A 741 -16.56 18.54 11.36
C SER A 741 -16.88 19.40 10.14
N ASP A 742 -15.86 19.74 9.36
CA ASP A 742 -15.97 20.70 8.26
C ASP A 742 -16.64 20.09 7.04
N THR A 743 -16.35 18.82 6.72
CA THR A 743 -17.06 18.05 5.71
C THR A 743 -18.51 17.82 6.13
N SER A 744 -18.73 17.52 7.42
CA SER A 744 -20.09 17.33 7.94
C SER A 744 -20.91 18.62 7.86
N ALA A 745 -20.33 19.76 8.24
CA ALA A 745 -20.96 21.07 8.14
C ALA A 745 -21.20 21.48 6.69
N PHE A 746 -20.26 21.18 5.79
CA PHE A 746 -20.40 21.42 4.37
C PHE A 746 -21.57 20.61 3.79
N LEU A 747 -21.62 19.29 4.02
CA LEU A 747 -22.73 18.44 3.58
C LEU A 747 -24.06 18.94 4.15
N LYS A 748 -24.10 19.31 5.43
CA LYS A 748 -25.31 19.90 6.04
C LYS A 748 -25.76 21.19 5.36
N SER A 749 -24.82 22.03 4.93
CA SER A 749 -25.14 23.27 4.18
C SER A 749 -25.76 23.02 2.79
N LEU A 750 -25.62 21.78 2.30
CA LEU A 750 -26.20 21.29 1.04
C LEU A 750 -27.54 20.57 1.24
N SER A 751 -28.06 20.53 2.47
CA SER A 751 -29.35 19.88 2.77
C SER A 751 -30.46 20.41 1.88
N GLY A 752 -31.21 19.48 1.25
CA GLY A 752 -32.27 19.79 0.28
C GLY A 752 -31.81 20.30 -1.09
N LYS A 753 -30.53 20.69 -1.25
CA LYS A 753 -29.94 21.16 -2.51
C LYS A 753 -29.34 20.01 -3.32
N THR A 754 -28.69 19.06 -2.65
CA THR A 754 -28.15 17.86 -3.30
C THR A 754 -29.27 16.88 -3.60
N LYS A 755 -29.38 16.46 -4.85
CA LYS A 755 -30.36 15.46 -5.32
C LYS A 755 -29.72 14.10 -5.59
N ARG A 756 -28.41 14.05 -5.86
CA ARG A 756 -27.72 12.78 -6.13
C ARG A 756 -26.32 12.69 -5.53
N VAL A 757 -25.95 11.54 -5.00
CA VAL A 757 -24.60 11.24 -4.51
C VAL A 757 -24.13 9.92 -5.13
N TYR A 758 -22.95 9.94 -5.75
CA TYR A 758 -22.27 8.75 -6.24
C TYR A 758 -21.09 8.43 -5.33
N ILE A 759 -21.16 7.31 -4.60
CA ILE A 759 -20.07 6.82 -3.76
C ILE A 759 -19.21 5.86 -4.56
N LEU A 760 -17.92 6.16 -4.70
CA LEU A 760 -16.98 5.36 -5.44
C LEU A 760 -16.24 4.40 -4.51
N GLY A 761 -16.30 3.11 -4.84
CA GLY A 761 -15.63 2.06 -4.08
C GLY A 761 -16.54 1.35 -3.07
N GLY A 762 -16.10 0.14 -2.69
CA GLY A 762 -16.84 -0.74 -1.78
C GLY A 762 -16.86 -0.25 -0.33
N THR A 763 -17.60 -0.97 0.52
CA THR A 763 -17.74 -0.65 1.95
C THR A 763 -16.45 -0.80 2.76
N GLY A 764 -15.46 -1.54 2.24
CA GLY A 764 -14.11 -1.61 2.82
C GLY A 764 -13.28 -0.33 2.66
N VAL A 765 -13.68 0.54 1.72
CA VAL A 765 -13.02 1.81 1.40
C VAL A 765 -13.80 2.99 1.97
N ILE A 766 -15.11 3.03 1.73
CA ILE A 766 -16.06 3.98 2.35
C ILE A 766 -17.13 3.18 3.11
N PRO A 767 -17.06 3.09 4.44
CA PRO A 767 -18.01 2.32 5.23
C PRO A 767 -19.46 2.76 5.04
N SER A 768 -20.41 1.83 5.22
CA SER A 768 -21.84 2.13 5.19
C SER A 768 -22.27 3.15 6.26
N ASN A 769 -21.49 3.32 7.34
CA ASN A 769 -21.75 4.37 8.31
C ASN A 769 -21.60 5.77 7.70
N ASN A 770 -20.54 6.00 6.93
CA ASN A 770 -20.32 7.28 6.24
C ASN A 770 -21.44 7.56 5.23
N GLU A 771 -21.87 6.54 4.49
CA GLU A 771 -23.03 6.63 3.58
C GLU A 771 -24.30 7.06 4.31
N LYS A 772 -24.62 6.43 5.45
CA LYS A 772 -25.76 6.81 6.29
C LYS A 772 -25.63 8.23 6.82
N THR A 773 -24.45 8.60 7.33
CA THR A 773 -24.18 9.95 7.85
C THR A 773 -24.35 11.01 6.76
N MET A 774 -23.82 10.77 5.55
CA MET A 774 -24.01 11.68 4.41
C MET A 774 -25.49 11.81 4.06
N GLY A 775 -26.23 10.70 3.99
CA GLY A 775 -27.68 10.72 3.78
C GLY A 775 -28.39 11.61 4.79
N SER A 776 -28.17 11.38 6.09
CA SER A 776 -28.76 12.18 7.17
C SER A 776 -28.39 13.66 7.09
N LEU A 777 -27.14 14.01 6.78
CA LEU A 777 -26.70 15.40 6.68
C LEU A 777 -27.31 16.11 5.46
N LEU A 778 -27.57 15.40 4.37
CA LEU A 778 -28.13 15.95 3.13
C LEU A 778 -29.67 16.02 3.13
N THR A 779 -30.34 15.34 4.07
CA THR A 779 -31.80 15.38 4.23
C THR A 779 -32.28 16.09 5.49
N SER A 780 -31.41 16.35 6.47
CA SER A 780 -31.80 17.03 7.71
C SER A 780 -32.05 18.53 7.46
N GLN A 781 -33.29 18.97 7.64
CA GLN A 781 -33.63 20.40 7.67
C GLN A 781 -33.15 21.06 8.97
#